data_AF-A0A1E4EWK7-F1
#
_entry.id   AF-A0A1E4EWK7-F1
#
_cell.length_a   1.000
_cell.length_b   1.000
_cell.length_c   1.000
_cell.angle_alpha   90.00
_cell.angle_beta   90.00
_cell.angle_gamma   90.00
#
_symmetry.space_group_name_H-M   'P 1'
#
loop_
_entity.id
_entity.type
_entity.pdbx_description
1 polymer ?
#
loop_
_entity_poly.entity_id
_entity_poly.type
_entity_poly.pdbx_seq_one_letter_code
_entity_poly.pdbx_strand_id
1 'polypeptide(L)'
;MIVFVHMPYAAVEHPSLALGILQSECNQRGLASRCLYPNLEWLKKLGGTDYHAISSAISEDLVGEWTFAEAAFRDQTPRAEGYLDFVCRRGKLATLPEARAMLLRARELSHAFIDELALQVLSHRPKVVGASSTFQQHCASLSLLRRIKELDPGVVTMMGGANCEGAMGVTLVRHFPWIDYAVSGEADQLIGPFMASLLEGQPRPPYGVISRDSATWKNGPEGQAPRATFLAMDKVARPDYDDYFRALRDSGLDLLPGLLMETSRGCWWGEKHHCTFCGLNGSGMGYRSKSGERVLEEMEALASRYGLGGFEVVDNILDHSHLKNIMPVLAARPKPFDLFYETKSNLKREQVELLSRAGVLWIQPGIESMHDDILRLMDKGSTALTNVQLLQHAREYGVRVIWNFLICFPGEKDEWYEEMVAWLPLIHHLQPANGMAPVRYDRFSPYHSQPERYGIRYQATRTYAGVYPLPKQELENLAYFFEDHTDLEIPASRRHDSPGRVALRHALKVWRDQFWSALPPILSMQELEDELLILDTRQVATARRHKLQGRRRELLLECRTPRRYAAPEDDLNWLVENKLVLELGQRYLSLPVAGNLPSLAAPWRFPGGFPSRPENCPPYRFPDFLNVRQTAEASLEPRVQGSGADRTRVRDQRSGAPKV
;
A
#
# COMPACT_ATOMS: atom_id res chain seq x y z
N MET A 1 -28.84 -7.73 11.84
CA MET A 1 -27.88 -7.59 10.72
C MET A 1 -26.58 -6.99 11.26
N ILE A 2 -25.45 -7.27 10.62
CA ILE A 2 -24.12 -6.70 10.91
C ILE A 2 -23.84 -5.59 9.90
N VAL A 3 -23.36 -4.43 10.35
CA VAL A 3 -22.97 -3.33 9.45
C VAL A 3 -21.50 -3.01 9.66
N PHE A 4 -20.72 -3.06 8.59
CA PHE A 4 -19.35 -2.59 8.56
C PHE A 4 -19.27 -1.23 7.87
N VAL A 5 -18.41 -0.33 8.35
CA VAL A 5 -18.34 1.04 7.84
C VAL A 5 -16.90 1.41 7.48
N HIS A 6 -16.71 1.93 6.27
CA HIS A 6 -15.44 2.46 5.77
C HIS A 6 -15.42 3.99 5.90
N MET A 7 -14.98 4.47 7.06
CA MET A 7 -15.07 5.90 7.40
C MET A 7 -14.06 6.76 6.62
N PRO A 8 -14.34 8.05 6.41
CA PRO A 8 -13.32 9.00 5.95
C PRO A 8 -12.17 9.11 6.99
N TYR A 9 -10.94 9.42 6.59
CA TYR A 9 -10.47 9.66 5.22
C TYR A 9 -9.80 8.41 4.65
N ALA A 10 -10.48 7.76 3.72
CA ALA A 10 -9.95 6.61 2.98
C ALA A 10 -9.78 6.93 1.50
N ALA A 11 -9.03 6.12 0.77
CA ALA A 11 -9.09 6.14 -0.68
C ALA A 11 -10.54 5.89 -1.16
N VAL A 12 -10.90 6.50 -2.29
CA VAL A 12 -12.26 6.50 -2.84
C VAL A 12 -12.34 5.70 -4.15
N GLU A 13 -11.20 5.53 -4.80
CA GLU A 13 -10.98 4.85 -6.08
C GLU A 13 -10.93 3.32 -5.96
N HIS A 14 -10.99 2.75 -4.76
CA HIS A 14 -11.04 1.30 -4.58
C HIS A 14 -11.83 0.90 -3.32
N PRO A 15 -12.36 -0.33 -3.28
CA PRO A 15 -13.03 -0.86 -2.09
C PRO A 15 -12.06 -1.13 -0.94
N SER A 16 -12.62 -1.42 0.25
CA SER A 16 -11.84 -1.91 1.39
C SER A 16 -11.65 -3.42 1.30
N LEU A 17 -10.41 -3.87 1.12
CA LEU A 17 -10.07 -5.31 1.13
C LEU A 17 -10.52 -5.98 2.43
N ALA A 18 -10.14 -5.41 3.58
CA ALA A 18 -10.47 -5.97 4.88
C ALA A 18 -11.99 -6.14 5.06
N LEU A 19 -12.78 -5.10 4.81
CA LEU A 19 -14.23 -5.20 5.00
C LEU A 19 -14.88 -6.18 4.01
N GLY A 20 -14.38 -6.25 2.77
CA GLY A 20 -14.87 -7.24 1.80
C GLY A 20 -14.58 -8.69 2.21
N ILE A 21 -13.44 -8.96 2.84
CA ILE A 21 -13.11 -10.27 3.44
C ILE A 21 -14.06 -10.56 4.60
N LEU A 22 -14.21 -9.63 5.56
CA LEU A 22 -15.05 -9.84 6.75
C LEU A 22 -16.54 -10.02 6.40
N GLN A 23 -17.04 -9.29 5.40
CA GLN A 23 -18.39 -9.47 4.87
C GLN A 23 -18.54 -10.88 4.28
N SER A 24 -17.56 -11.36 3.53
CA SER A 24 -17.59 -12.70 2.94
C SER A 24 -17.57 -13.79 4.00
N GLU A 25 -16.77 -13.65 5.06
CA GLU A 25 -16.73 -14.58 6.20
C GLU A 25 -18.08 -14.63 6.95
N CYS A 26 -18.75 -13.48 7.11
CA CYS A 26 -20.10 -13.43 7.69
C CYS A 26 -21.13 -14.10 6.77
N ASN A 27 -21.11 -13.78 5.48
CA ASN A 27 -22.08 -14.26 4.49
C ASN A 27 -21.99 -15.78 4.29
N GLN A 28 -20.78 -16.36 4.28
CA GLN A 28 -20.57 -17.81 4.19
C GLN A 28 -21.18 -18.57 5.38
N ARG A 29 -21.39 -17.90 6.51
CA ARG A 29 -22.06 -18.45 7.70
C ARG A 29 -23.56 -18.14 7.76
N GLY A 30 -24.12 -17.54 6.71
CA GLY A 30 -25.52 -17.13 6.68
C GLY A 30 -25.82 -15.91 7.56
N LEU A 31 -24.80 -15.17 8.02
CA LEU A 31 -24.99 -13.95 8.81
C LEU A 31 -25.20 -12.77 7.87
N ALA A 32 -26.38 -12.17 7.92
CA ALA A 32 -26.67 -10.98 7.13
C ALA A 32 -25.71 -9.84 7.50
N SER A 33 -24.90 -9.40 6.52
CA SER A 33 -23.90 -8.35 6.69
C SER A 33 -23.87 -7.38 5.52
N ARG A 34 -23.55 -6.11 5.79
CA ARG A 34 -23.45 -5.04 4.79
C ARG A 34 -22.26 -4.15 5.06
N CYS A 35 -21.56 -3.72 4.00
CA CYS A 35 -20.56 -2.67 4.07
C CYS A 35 -21.14 -1.33 3.61
N LEU A 36 -20.82 -0.24 4.30
CA LEU A 36 -21.16 1.13 3.93
C LEU A 36 -19.88 1.93 3.66
N TYR A 37 -19.94 2.82 2.67
CA TYR A 37 -18.80 3.60 2.17
C TYR A 37 -19.05 5.12 2.30
N PRO A 38 -19.23 5.64 3.52
CA PRO A 38 -19.48 7.07 3.75
C PRO A 38 -18.29 7.96 3.38
N ASN A 39 -17.10 7.41 3.15
CA ASN A 39 -15.98 8.12 2.52
C ASN A 39 -16.34 8.74 1.16
N LEU A 40 -17.20 8.07 0.37
CA LEU A 40 -17.68 8.60 -0.92
C LEU A 40 -18.67 9.77 -0.73
N GLU A 41 -19.56 9.67 0.26
CA GLU A 41 -20.49 10.73 0.60
C GLU A 41 -19.76 11.96 1.17
N TRP A 42 -18.75 11.73 2.02
CA TRP A 42 -17.89 12.78 2.56
C TRP A 42 -17.10 13.49 1.46
N LEU A 43 -16.55 12.77 0.49
CA LEU A 43 -15.92 13.35 -0.69
C LEU A 43 -16.83 14.34 -1.41
N LYS A 44 -18.11 13.99 -1.59
CA LYS A 44 -19.11 14.89 -2.21
C LYS A 44 -19.43 16.10 -1.36
N LYS A 45 -19.59 15.91 -0.05
CA LYS A 45 -19.95 16.97 0.91
C LYS A 45 -18.83 17.99 1.09
N LEU A 46 -17.59 17.51 1.16
CA LEU A 46 -16.41 18.34 1.38
C LEU A 46 -15.84 18.92 0.08
N GLY A 47 -15.95 18.17 -1.02
CA GLY A 47 -15.33 18.47 -2.31
C GLY A 47 -13.99 17.75 -2.50
N GLY A 48 -13.70 17.34 -3.74
CA GLY A 48 -12.53 16.51 -4.07
C GLY A 48 -11.19 17.14 -3.69
N THR A 49 -10.99 18.43 -3.99
CA THR A 49 -9.75 19.15 -3.68
C THR A 49 -9.40 19.10 -2.20
N ASP A 50 -10.38 19.44 -1.35
CA ASP A 50 -10.22 19.46 0.11
C ASP A 50 -10.02 18.06 0.69
N TYR A 51 -10.83 17.09 0.23
CA TYR A 51 -10.71 15.71 0.65
C TYR A 51 -9.31 15.18 0.38
N HIS A 52 -8.78 15.38 -0.83
CA HIS A 52 -7.45 14.92 -1.20
C HIS A 52 -6.33 15.69 -0.49
N ALA A 53 -6.54 16.98 -0.19
CA ALA A 53 -5.59 17.75 0.60
C ALA A 53 -5.44 17.18 2.02
N ILE A 54 -6.55 16.80 2.65
CA ILE A 54 -6.57 16.20 3.99
C ILE A 54 -6.04 14.75 3.95
N SER A 55 -6.59 13.91 3.06
CA SER A 55 -6.25 12.48 2.99
C SER A 55 -4.80 12.23 2.60
N SER A 56 -4.17 13.17 1.89
CA SER A 56 -2.75 13.11 1.51
C SER A 56 -1.84 14.02 2.34
N ALA A 57 -2.35 14.57 3.45
CA ALA A 57 -1.54 15.25 4.44
C ALA A 57 -0.57 14.27 5.13
N ILE A 58 0.45 14.81 5.77
CA ILE A 58 1.44 14.03 6.51
C ILE A 58 0.70 13.19 7.59
N SER A 59 0.95 11.88 7.62
CA SER A 59 0.17 10.96 8.46
C SER A 59 0.31 11.28 9.95
N GLU A 60 1.52 11.61 10.41
CA GLU A 60 1.79 12.00 11.78
C GLU A 60 1.21 13.38 12.17
N ASP A 61 0.72 14.18 11.21
CA ASP A 61 0.04 15.43 11.53
C ASP A 61 -1.41 15.21 11.99
N LEU A 62 -1.99 14.02 11.77
CA LEU A 62 -3.34 13.63 12.21
C LEU A 62 -4.47 14.56 11.75
N VAL A 63 -4.31 15.18 10.58
CA VAL A 63 -5.23 16.22 10.07
C VAL A 63 -6.65 15.68 9.91
N GLY A 64 -6.82 14.50 9.30
CA GLY A 64 -8.12 13.86 9.19
C GLY A 64 -8.77 13.58 10.55
N GLU A 65 -7.98 13.12 11.52
CA GLU A 65 -8.46 12.87 12.89
C GLU A 65 -8.94 14.15 13.56
N TRP A 66 -8.18 15.23 13.42
CA TRP A 66 -8.52 16.53 13.97
C TRP A 66 -9.85 17.07 13.43
N THR A 67 -10.17 16.83 12.15
CA THR A 67 -11.45 17.30 11.58
C THR A 67 -12.67 16.59 12.19
N PHE A 68 -12.53 15.38 12.72
CA PHE A 68 -13.63 14.66 13.37
C PHE A 68 -13.56 14.68 14.91
N ALA A 69 -12.46 15.18 15.50
CA ALA A 69 -12.22 15.17 16.94
C ALA A 69 -13.32 15.88 17.75
N GLU A 70 -13.95 16.92 17.20
CA GLU A 70 -15.05 17.62 17.87
C GLU A 70 -16.34 16.79 17.92
N ALA A 71 -16.69 16.15 16.80
CA ALA A 71 -17.81 15.22 16.76
C ALA A 71 -17.56 14.00 17.66
N ALA A 72 -16.30 13.55 17.80
CA ALA A 72 -15.92 12.44 18.66
C ALA A 72 -15.96 12.78 20.16
N PHE A 73 -15.40 13.93 20.57
CA PHE A 73 -15.11 14.22 21.99
C PHE A 73 -15.94 15.36 22.59
N ARG A 74 -16.59 16.20 21.78
CA ARG A 74 -17.45 17.32 22.21
C ARG A 74 -16.73 18.27 23.17
N ASP A 75 -17.29 18.52 24.35
CA ASP A 75 -16.73 19.44 25.35
C ASP A 75 -15.35 19.03 25.87
N GLN A 76 -14.94 17.77 25.65
CA GLN A 76 -13.62 17.28 26.04
C GLN A 76 -12.56 17.53 24.97
N THR A 77 -12.95 17.91 23.75
CA THR A 77 -12.05 18.10 22.63
C THR A 77 -10.92 19.09 22.97
N PRO A 78 -9.64 18.71 22.73
CA PRO A 78 -8.53 19.61 22.99
C PRO A 78 -8.65 20.93 22.23
N ARG A 79 -8.18 22.02 22.84
CA ARG A 79 -8.15 23.33 22.18
C ARG A 79 -7.22 23.29 20.97
N ALA A 80 -7.65 23.91 19.88
CA ALA A 80 -6.88 23.97 18.64
C ALA A 80 -5.67 24.93 18.67
N GLU A 81 -5.41 25.59 19.80
CA GLU A 81 -4.35 26.59 19.94
C GLU A 81 -2.99 25.98 19.56
N GLY A 82 -2.33 26.55 18.55
CA GLY A 82 -1.04 26.08 18.04
C GLY A 82 -1.11 24.86 17.10
N TYR A 83 -2.12 24.00 17.18
CA TYR A 83 -2.24 22.82 16.29
C TYR A 83 -2.39 23.24 14.82
N LEU A 84 -3.36 24.11 14.53
CA LEU A 84 -3.63 24.56 13.15
C LEU A 84 -2.43 25.29 12.55
N ASP A 85 -1.78 26.15 13.34
CA ASP A 85 -0.60 26.89 12.89
C ASP A 85 0.58 25.95 12.59
N PHE A 86 0.71 24.85 13.34
CA PHE A 86 1.72 23.83 13.11
C PHE A 86 1.46 23.06 11.81
N VAL A 87 0.27 22.48 11.64
CA VAL A 87 -0.02 21.62 10.47
C VAL A 87 -0.16 22.40 9.17
N CYS A 88 -0.68 23.64 9.22
CA CYS A 88 -0.85 24.47 8.02
C CYS A 88 0.48 24.97 7.44
N ARG A 89 1.60 24.85 8.17
CA ARG A 89 2.94 25.23 7.69
C ARG A 89 3.75 24.04 7.14
N ARG A 90 3.15 22.85 7.05
CA ARG A 90 3.84 21.62 6.68
C ARG A 90 3.21 20.93 5.47
N GLY A 91 4.02 20.11 4.81
CA GLY A 91 3.59 19.24 3.71
C GLY A 91 2.83 19.98 2.60
N LYS A 92 1.80 19.34 2.08
CA LYS A 92 0.91 19.92 1.05
C LYS A 92 0.05 21.07 1.58
N LEU A 93 -0.28 21.08 2.88
CA LEU A 93 -1.09 22.16 3.45
C LEU A 93 -0.35 23.50 3.40
N ALA A 94 0.97 23.50 3.54
CA ALA A 94 1.81 24.70 3.41
C ALA A 94 1.68 25.41 2.06
N THR A 95 1.28 24.69 1.01
CA THR A 95 1.11 25.23 -0.35
C THR A 95 -0.31 25.73 -0.62
N LEU A 96 -1.23 25.60 0.35
CA LEU A 96 -2.63 25.97 0.21
C LEU A 96 -2.90 27.24 1.04
N PRO A 97 -3.11 28.41 0.40
CA PRO A 97 -3.32 29.68 1.12
C PRO A 97 -4.49 29.65 2.12
N GLU A 98 -5.53 28.86 1.81
CA GLU A 98 -6.75 28.76 2.63
C GLU A 98 -6.80 27.50 3.51
N ALA A 99 -5.65 26.84 3.75
CA ALA A 99 -5.61 25.57 4.47
C ALA A 99 -6.36 25.62 5.81
N ARG A 100 -6.15 26.69 6.59
CA ARG A 100 -6.81 26.86 7.88
C ARG A 100 -8.33 26.94 7.77
N ALA A 101 -8.85 27.72 6.82
CA ALA A 101 -10.28 27.89 6.62
C ALA A 101 -10.93 26.58 6.13
N MET A 102 -10.25 25.87 5.22
CA MET A 102 -10.64 24.56 4.72
C MET A 102 -10.78 23.53 5.85
N LEU A 103 -9.79 23.44 6.75
CA LEU A 103 -9.83 22.51 7.90
C LEU A 103 -10.96 22.85 8.89
N LEU A 104 -11.19 24.14 9.17
CA LEU A 104 -12.29 24.58 10.03
C LEU A 104 -13.65 24.23 9.42
N ARG A 105 -13.82 24.44 8.11
CA ARG A 105 -15.03 24.04 7.38
C ARG A 105 -15.25 22.53 7.43
N ALA A 106 -14.21 21.73 7.18
CA ALA A 106 -14.29 20.27 7.26
C ALA A 106 -14.75 19.82 8.66
N ARG A 107 -14.22 20.46 9.70
CA ARG A 107 -14.58 20.18 11.10
C ARG A 107 -16.03 20.53 11.41
N GLU A 108 -16.50 21.70 10.99
CA GLU A 108 -17.90 22.12 11.15
C GLU A 108 -18.85 21.15 10.44
N LEU A 109 -18.55 20.79 9.19
CA LEU A 109 -19.35 19.86 8.39
C LEU A 109 -19.40 18.44 8.97
N SER A 110 -18.43 18.05 9.79
CA SER A 110 -18.32 16.70 10.35
C SER A 110 -19.49 16.37 11.28
N HIS A 111 -20.00 17.34 12.04
CA HIS A 111 -21.08 17.12 13.02
C HIS A 111 -22.37 16.66 12.35
N ALA A 112 -22.87 17.47 11.40
CA ALA A 112 -24.09 17.14 10.66
C ALA A 112 -23.94 15.84 9.87
N PHE A 113 -22.75 15.60 9.30
CA PHE A 113 -22.46 14.37 8.58
C PHE A 113 -22.53 13.13 9.47
N ILE A 114 -21.98 13.19 10.69
CA ILE A 114 -22.04 12.06 11.64
C ILE A 114 -23.47 11.79 12.10
N ASP A 115 -24.28 12.83 12.32
CA ASP A 115 -25.69 12.68 12.69
C ASP A 115 -26.50 12.01 11.58
N GLU A 116 -26.38 12.50 10.35
CA GLU A 116 -27.02 11.93 9.16
C GLU A 116 -26.60 10.46 8.95
N LEU A 117 -25.29 10.20 9.03
CA LEU A 117 -24.74 8.86 8.84
C LEU A 117 -25.19 7.88 9.93
N ALA A 118 -25.26 8.30 11.19
CA ALA A 118 -25.73 7.44 12.27
C ALA A 118 -27.20 7.02 12.04
N LEU A 119 -28.05 7.94 11.58
CA LEU A 119 -29.44 7.63 11.23
C LEU A 119 -29.53 6.69 10.02
N GLN A 120 -28.70 6.90 9.00
CA GLN A 120 -28.60 6.00 7.85
C GLN A 120 -28.19 4.59 8.28
N VAL A 121 -27.17 4.46 9.13
CA VAL A 121 -26.72 3.18 9.69
C VAL A 121 -27.82 2.52 10.49
N LEU A 122 -28.54 3.25 11.34
CA LEU A 122 -29.63 2.71 12.16
C LEU A 122 -30.87 2.33 11.35
N SER A 123 -31.10 2.94 10.19
CA SER A 123 -32.20 2.56 9.28
C SER A 123 -32.11 1.09 8.84
N HIS A 124 -30.91 0.52 8.85
CA HIS A 124 -30.63 -0.87 8.57
C HIS A 124 -30.90 -1.82 9.75
N ARG A 125 -31.34 -1.31 10.90
CA ARG A 125 -31.59 -2.06 12.14
C ARG A 125 -30.42 -2.98 12.52
N PRO A 126 -29.19 -2.44 12.62
CA PRO A 126 -28.02 -3.24 12.96
C PRO A 126 -28.14 -3.79 14.38
N LYS A 127 -27.51 -4.94 14.60
CA LYS A 127 -27.22 -5.46 15.95
C LYS A 127 -25.76 -5.29 16.32
N VAL A 128 -24.90 -5.24 15.31
CA VAL A 128 -23.47 -4.97 15.44
C VAL A 128 -23.09 -3.94 14.39
N VAL A 129 -22.32 -2.93 14.80
CA VAL A 129 -21.68 -1.96 13.89
C VAL A 129 -20.17 -1.99 14.12
N GLY A 130 -19.42 -2.32 13.06
CA GLY A 130 -17.96 -2.36 13.08
C GLY A 130 -17.35 -1.30 12.17
N ALA A 131 -16.36 -0.56 12.64
CA ALA A 131 -15.60 0.38 11.82
C ALA A 131 -14.17 -0.13 11.58
N SER A 132 -13.72 -0.07 10.32
CA SER A 132 -12.30 -0.26 10.00
C SER A 132 -11.56 1.07 10.20
N SER A 133 -10.48 1.05 10.96
CA SER A 133 -9.66 2.19 11.32
C SER A 133 -8.21 1.97 10.90
N THR A 134 -7.90 2.45 9.70
CA THR A 134 -6.53 2.69 9.22
C THR A 134 -6.27 4.20 9.32
N PHE A 135 -5.02 4.65 9.45
CA PHE A 135 -4.62 6.05 9.72
C PHE A 135 -5.55 7.11 9.08
N GLN A 136 -5.91 8.15 9.83
CA GLN A 136 -6.89 9.19 9.47
C GLN A 136 -8.37 8.78 9.46
N GLN A 137 -8.73 7.56 9.88
CA GLN A 137 -10.12 7.10 10.03
C GLN A 137 -10.58 6.94 11.50
N HIS A 138 -9.71 7.18 12.49
CA HIS A 138 -9.95 6.76 13.87
C HIS A 138 -11.01 7.62 14.58
N CYS A 139 -10.85 8.94 14.60
CA CYS A 139 -11.81 9.88 15.16
C CYS A 139 -13.13 9.86 14.39
N ALA A 140 -13.12 9.75 13.07
CA ALA A 140 -14.36 9.62 12.29
C ALA A 140 -15.17 8.39 12.72
N SER A 141 -14.48 7.25 12.91
CA SER A 141 -15.08 6.03 13.44
C SER A 141 -15.58 6.18 14.87
N LEU A 142 -14.81 6.82 15.75
CA LEU A 142 -15.21 7.12 17.13
C LEU A 142 -16.47 7.99 17.18
N SER A 143 -16.55 9.03 16.34
CA SER A 143 -17.72 9.91 16.24
C SER A 143 -18.97 9.13 15.86
N LEU A 144 -18.90 8.31 14.82
CA LEU A 144 -20.04 7.51 14.36
C LEU A 144 -20.50 6.52 15.43
N LEU A 145 -19.57 5.73 15.99
CA LEU A 145 -19.93 4.69 16.96
C LEU A 145 -20.47 5.30 18.26
N ARG A 146 -19.94 6.44 18.69
CA ARG A 146 -20.51 7.21 19.81
C ARG A 146 -21.95 7.60 19.51
N ARG A 147 -22.19 8.20 18.34
CA ARG A 147 -23.50 8.70 17.97
C ARG A 147 -24.54 7.59 17.84
N ILE A 148 -24.14 6.44 17.27
CA ILE A 148 -24.98 5.24 17.22
C ILE A 148 -25.33 4.78 18.62
N LYS A 149 -24.37 4.69 19.55
CA LYS A 149 -24.61 4.23 20.92
C LYS A 149 -25.57 5.14 21.70
N GLU A 150 -25.53 6.45 21.42
CA GLU A 150 -26.44 7.41 22.04
C GLU A 150 -27.88 7.30 21.51
N LEU A 151 -28.04 7.00 20.22
CA LEU A 151 -29.34 6.81 19.59
C LEU A 151 -29.95 5.43 19.87
N ASP A 152 -29.11 4.40 19.92
CA ASP A 152 -29.49 3.03 20.26
C ASP A 152 -28.39 2.34 21.10
N PRO A 153 -28.52 2.36 22.44
CA PRO A 153 -27.57 1.71 23.34
C PRO A 153 -27.48 0.18 23.16
N GLY A 154 -28.47 -0.44 22.50
CA GLY A 154 -28.53 -1.88 22.28
C GLY A 154 -27.68 -2.37 21.11
N VAL A 155 -27.16 -1.47 20.27
CA VAL A 155 -26.24 -1.83 19.18
C VAL A 155 -24.86 -2.13 19.76
N VAL A 156 -24.30 -3.30 19.45
CA VAL A 156 -22.90 -3.60 19.79
C VAL A 156 -21.97 -2.85 18.84
N THR A 157 -20.99 -2.14 19.37
CA THR A 157 -20.03 -1.34 18.61
C THR A 157 -18.63 -1.95 18.67
N MET A 158 -17.93 -1.94 17.54
CA MET A 158 -16.55 -2.42 17.51
C MET A 158 -15.67 -1.68 16.51
N MET A 159 -14.37 -1.78 16.72
CA MET A 159 -13.37 -1.23 15.81
C MET A 159 -12.27 -2.25 15.54
N GLY A 160 -11.73 -2.25 14.34
CA GLY A 160 -10.55 -3.04 13.96
C GLY A 160 -9.70 -2.30 12.94
N GLY A 161 -8.57 -2.87 12.55
CA GLY A 161 -7.59 -2.23 11.66
C GLY A 161 -6.31 -1.81 12.39
N ALA A 162 -5.40 -1.15 11.68
CA ALA A 162 -4.05 -0.85 12.18
C ALA A 162 -4.05 -0.05 13.50
N ASN A 163 -5.02 0.85 13.69
CA ASN A 163 -5.14 1.67 14.91
C ASN A 163 -5.68 0.91 16.13
N CYS A 164 -6.00 -0.38 16.00
CA CYS A 164 -6.58 -1.20 17.08
C CYS A 164 -5.62 -2.29 17.58
N GLU A 165 -4.39 -2.33 17.07
CA GLU A 165 -3.45 -3.40 17.40
C GLU A 165 -2.83 -3.23 18.80
N GLY A 166 -2.87 -4.32 19.57
CA GLY A 166 -2.22 -4.44 20.86
C GLY A 166 -2.68 -3.38 21.86
N ALA A 167 -1.70 -2.62 22.40
CA ALA A 167 -1.96 -1.58 23.39
C ALA A 167 -2.91 -0.47 22.89
N MET A 168 -2.90 -0.18 21.59
CA MET A 168 -3.81 0.82 21.00
C MET A 168 -5.27 0.36 21.14
N GLY A 169 -5.56 -0.92 20.88
CA GLY A 169 -6.88 -1.52 21.09
C GLY A 169 -7.31 -1.55 22.55
N VAL A 170 -6.36 -1.79 23.47
CA VAL A 170 -6.63 -1.71 24.93
C VAL A 170 -6.99 -0.27 25.34
N THR A 171 -6.20 0.72 24.92
CA THR A 171 -6.48 2.13 25.24
C THR A 171 -7.81 2.59 24.65
N LEU A 172 -8.15 2.11 23.45
CA LEU A 172 -9.43 2.37 22.78
C LEU A 172 -10.63 1.92 23.64
N VAL A 173 -10.71 0.65 24.02
CA VAL A 173 -11.86 0.15 24.82
C VAL A 173 -11.86 0.68 26.25
N ARG A 174 -10.69 1.06 26.80
CA ARG A 174 -10.56 1.59 28.15
C ARG A 174 -11.10 3.01 28.27
N HIS A 175 -10.80 3.87 27.31
CA HIS A 175 -11.09 5.31 27.42
C HIS A 175 -12.32 5.76 26.65
N PHE A 176 -12.82 4.96 25.70
CA PHE A 176 -13.99 5.30 24.90
C PHE A 176 -15.14 4.32 25.21
N PRO A 177 -15.98 4.60 26.23
CA PRO A 177 -16.93 3.63 26.79
C PRO A 177 -18.06 3.21 25.83
N TRP A 178 -18.22 3.92 24.71
CA TRP A 178 -19.14 3.57 23.62
C TRP A 178 -18.55 2.55 22.63
N ILE A 179 -17.34 2.03 22.88
CA ILE A 179 -16.72 0.94 22.12
C ILE A 179 -16.76 -0.33 22.96
N ASP A 180 -17.52 -1.33 22.52
CA ASP A 180 -17.66 -2.59 23.26
C ASP A 180 -16.47 -3.52 23.03
N TYR A 181 -15.94 -3.54 21.79
CA TYR A 181 -14.84 -4.41 21.38
C TYR A 181 -13.84 -3.73 20.45
N ALA A 182 -12.57 -4.05 20.61
CA ALA A 182 -11.51 -3.78 19.63
C ALA A 182 -10.95 -5.11 19.10
N VAL A 183 -10.78 -5.20 17.79
CA VAL A 183 -10.16 -6.37 17.14
C VAL A 183 -8.71 -6.02 16.82
N SER A 184 -7.80 -6.72 17.49
CA SER A 184 -6.35 -6.57 17.37
C SER A 184 -5.77 -7.67 16.48
N GLY A 185 -5.19 -7.26 15.35
CA GLY A 185 -4.64 -8.17 14.34
C GLY A 185 -5.68 -8.65 13.33
N GLU A 186 -5.54 -9.90 12.90
CA GLU A 186 -6.22 -10.45 11.73
C GLU A 186 -7.53 -11.13 12.09
N ALA A 187 -8.62 -10.59 11.57
CA ALA A 187 -9.98 -10.94 11.97
C ALA A 187 -10.62 -12.06 11.13
N ASP A 188 -9.94 -12.59 10.10
CA ASP A 188 -10.44 -13.49 9.05
C ASP A 188 -11.48 -14.52 9.55
N GLN A 189 -11.07 -15.75 9.88
CA GLN A 189 -12.03 -16.79 10.26
C GLN A 189 -12.57 -16.64 11.70
N LEU A 190 -12.03 -15.70 12.49
CA LEU A 190 -12.52 -15.45 13.85
C LEU A 190 -13.75 -14.54 13.88
N ILE A 191 -13.94 -13.66 12.88
CA ILE A 191 -15.02 -12.66 12.91
C ILE A 191 -16.38 -13.35 12.81
N GLY A 192 -16.51 -14.35 11.95
CA GLY A 192 -17.76 -15.07 11.72
C GLY A 192 -18.35 -15.70 12.99
N PRO A 193 -17.62 -16.60 13.69
CA PRO A 193 -18.05 -17.15 14.97
C PRO A 193 -18.34 -16.09 16.02
N PHE A 194 -17.51 -15.04 16.10
CA PHE A 194 -17.69 -14.00 17.09
C PHE A 194 -18.98 -13.21 16.84
N MET A 195 -19.26 -12.83 15.60
CA MET A 195 -20.50 -12.17 15.20
C MET A 195 -21.74 -13.02 15.50
N ALA A 196 -21.68 -14.33 15.24
CA ALA A 196 -22.77 -15.24 15.62
C ALA A 196 -23.03 -15.21 17.14
N SER A 197 -21.97 -15.27 17.95
CA SER A 197 -22.09 -15.22 19.42
C SER A 197 -22.72 -13.92 19.92
N LEU A 198 -22.43 -12.79 19.26
CA LEU A 198 -23.05 -11.49 19.58
C LEU A 198 -24.54 -11.48 19.23
N LEU A 199 -24.91 -12.03 18.08
CA LEU A 199 -26.30 -12.10 17.63
C LEU A 199 -27.16 -13.05 18.48
N GLU A 200 -26.55 -14.08 19.07
CA GLU A 200 -27.16 -15.00 20.02
C GLU A 200 -27.33 -14.40 21.43
N GLY A 201 -26.74 -13.22 21.70
CA GLY A 201 -26.71 -12.62 23.04
C GLY A 201 -25.79 -13.34 24.02
N GLN A 202 -24.87 -14.17 23.53
CA GLN A 202 -23.89 -14.93 24.31
C GLN A 202 -22.47 -14.59 23.85
N PRO A 203 -21.97 -13.37 24.14
CA PRO A 203 -20.70 -12.88 23.63
C PRO A 203 -19.55 -13.80 24.08
N ARG A 204 -18.81 -14.34 23.11
CA ARG A 204 -17.63 -15.18 23.34
C ARG A 204 -16.43 -14.59 22.60
N PRO A 205 -15.77 -13.55 23.17
CA PRO A 205 -14.65 -12.90 22.50
C PRO A 205 -13.48 -13.88 22.31
N PRO A 206 -13.05 -14.18 21.07
CA PRO A 206 -11.90 -15.04 20.84
C PRO A 206 -10.59 -14.28 21.12
N TYR A 207 -9.47 -15.02 21.12
CA TYR A 207 -8.14 -14.42 21.17
C TYR A 207 -7.97 -13.40 20.02
N GLY A 208 -7.44 -12.22 20.35
CA GLY A 208 -7.36 -11.06 19.44
C GLY A 208 -8.53 -10.08 19.55
N VAL A 209 -9.63 -10.46 20.21
CA VAL A 209 -10.72 -9.53 20.53
C VAL A 209 -10.57 -9.02 21.96
N ILE A 210 -10.37 -7.71 22.08
CA ILE A 210 -10.23 -6.99 23.33
C ILE A 210 -11.60 -6.40 23.67
N SER A 211 -12.07 -6.62 24.89
CA SER A 211 -13.36 -6.11 25.38
C SER A 211 -13.15 -5.12 26.52
N ARG A 212 -14.25 -4.59 27.07
CA ARG A 212 -14.20 -3.78 28.30
C ARG A 212 -13.81 -4.57 29.55
N ASP A 213 -13.88 -5.90 29.51
CA ASP A 213 -13.33 -6.74 30.57
C ASP A 213 -11.80 -6.67 30.53
N SER A 214 -11.19 -6.15 31.60
CA SER A 214 -9.75 -5.97 31.71
C SER A 214 -8.97 -7.27 31.71
N ALA A 215 -9.62 -8.42 31.95
CA ALA A 215 -9.02 -9.74 31.77
C ALA A 215 -8.57 -9.98 30.31
N THR A 216 -9.25 -9.35 29.33
CA THR A 216 -8.89 -9.47 27.91
C THR A 216 -7.69 -8.61 27.51
N TRP A 217 -7.23 -7.69 28.36
CA TRP A 217 -6.19 -6.72 28.01
C TRP A 217 -4.76 -7.30 28.09
N LYS A 218 -4.60 -8.44 28.76
CA LYS A 218 -3.29 -9.07 29.06
C LYS A 218 -3.29 -10.58 28.82
N ASN A 219 -4.18 -11.08 27.95
CA ASN A 219 -4.28 -12.50 27.65
C ASN A 219 -3.37 -12.94 26.48
N GLY A 220 -2.48 -12.06 26.01
CA GLY A 220 -1.39 -12.39 25.08
C GLY A 220 -0.16 -12.97 25.78
N PRO A 221 0.83 -13.43 24.99
CA PRO A 221 2.12 -13.89 25.50
C PRO A 221 2.75 -12.85 26.44
N GLU A 222 3.37 -13.33 27.53
CA GLU A 222 4.06 -12.47 28.51
C GLU A 222 3.16 -11.39 29.15
N GLY A 223 1.84 -11.58 29.14
CA GLY A 223 0.89 -10.62 29.68
C GLY A 223 0.66 -9.39 28.79
N GLN A 224 1.06 -9.46 27.51
CA GLN A 224 0.81 -8.41 26.53
C GLN A 224 -0.65 -8.42 26.05
N ALA A 225 -1.06 -7.32 25.39
CA ALA A 225 -2.35 -7.27 24.71
C ALA A 225 -2.41 -8.32 23.58
N PRO A 226 -3.54 -9.00 23.38
CA PRO A 226 -3.64 -10.05 22.37
C PRO A 226 -3.55 -9.45 20.96
N ARG A 227 -3.01 -10.24 20.03
CA ARG A 227 -3.05 -9.98 18.59
C ARG A 227 -3.34 -11.27 17.84
N ALA A 228 -4.48 -11.35 17.17
CA ALA A 228 -4.79 -12.47 16.31
C ALA A 228 -3.90 -12.48 15.06
N THR A 229 -3.49 -13.67 14.64
CA THR A 229 -2.74 -13.90 13.41
C THR A 229 -3.39 -15.05 12.65
N PHE A 230 -3.64 -14.87 11.37
CA PHE A 230 -4.23 -15.89 10.52
C PHE A 230 -3.16 -16.53 9.64
N LEU A 231 -2.98 -17.86 9.77
CA LEU A 231 -1.87 -18.57 9.12
C LEU A 231 -2.24 -19.17 7.77
N ALA A 232 -3.48 -19.62 7.60
CA ALA A 232 -3.90 -20.39 6.45
C ALA A 232 -4.33 -19.50 5.27
N MET A 233 -3.38 -18.85 4.59
CA MET A 233 -3.66 -17.86 3.52
C MET A 233 -4.62 -18.36 2.43
N ASP A 234 -4.57 -19.64 2.05
CA ASP A 234 -5.50 -20.25 1.08
C ASP A 234 -6.95 -20.35 1.56
N LYS A 235 -7.18 -20.13 2.85
CA LYS A 235 -8.50 -20.14 3.49
C LYS A 235 -9.05 -18.74 3.75
N VAL A 236 -8.33 -17.68 3.38
CA VAL A 236 -8.87 -16.32 3.39
C VAL A 236 -10.02 -16.25 2.40
N ALA A 237 -11.19 -15.80 2.87
CA ALA A 237 -12.34 -15.57 2.00
C ALA A 237 -11.99 -14.58 0.88
N ARG A 238 -12.44 -14.89 -0.35
CA ARG A 238 -12.37 -13.92 -1.44
C ARG A 238 -13.21 -12.69 -1.07
N PRO A 239 -12.72 -11.46 -1.24
CA PRO A 239 -13.45 -10.27 -0.86
C PRO A 239 -14.73 -10.06 -1.70
N ASP A 240 -15.77 -9.54 -1.04
CA ASP A 240 -16.98 -9.02 -1.69
C ASP A 240 -16.93 -7.48 -1.70
N TYR A 241 -17.07 -6.90 -2.89
CA TYR A 241 -17.01 -5.46 -3.15
C TYR A 241 -18.31 -4.92 -3.73
N ASP A 242 -19.37 -5.74 -3.75
CA ASP A 242 -20.66 -5.34 -4.30
C ASP A 242 -21.20 -4.05 -3.66
N ASP A 243 -21.04 -3.91 -2.33
CA ASP A 243 -21.49 -2.72 -1.62
C ASP A 243 -20.69 -1.46 -1.99
N TYR A 244 -19.40 -1.59 -2.30
CA TYR A 244 -18.59 -0.48 -2.80
C TYR A 244 -19.09 -0.02 -4.16
N PHE A 245 -19.24 -0.95 -5.12
CA PHE A 245 -19.66 -0.59 -6.47
C PHE A 245 -21.10 -0.06 -6.53
N ARG A 246 -21.99 -0.57 -5.66
CA ARG A 246 -23.31 0.04 -5.45
C ARG A 246 -23.19 1.46 -4.91
N ALA A 247 -22.41 1.68 -3.84
CA ALA A 247 -22.22 3.01 -3.27
C ALA A 247 -21.59 3.99 -4.26
N LEU A 248 -20.61 3.55 -5.05
CA LEU A 248 -19.98 4.33 -6.09
C LEU A 248 -20.98 4.75 -7.18
N ARG A 249 -21.75 3.80 -7.70
CA ARG A 249 -22.80 4.07 -8.68
C ARG A 249 -23.82 5.07 -8.13
N ASP A 250 -24.33 4.83 -6.92
CA ASP A 250 -25.37 5.64 -6.29
C ASP A 250 -24.85 7.04 -5.91
N SER A 251 -23.54 7.18 -5.67
CA SER A 251 -22.90 8.47 -5.41
C SER A 251 -22.87 9.38 -6.65
N GLY A 252 -22.83 8.82 -7.86
CA GLY A 252 -22.63 9.56 -9.12
C GLY A 252 -21.24 10.19 -9.27
N LEU A 253 -20.26 9.76 -8.47
CA LEU A 253 -18.87 10.20 -8.59
C LEU A 253 -18.22 9.70 -9.88
N ASP A 254 -17.42 10.56 -10.50
CA ASP A 254 -16.74 10.28 -11.77
C ASP A 254 -15.26 9.96 -11.56
N LEU A 255 -14.99 8.72 -11.10
CA LEU A 255 -13.66 8.19 -10.86
C LEU A 255 -13.41 6.90 -11.65
N LEU A 256 -12.15 6.47 -11.72
CA LEU A 256 -11.78 5.16 -12.26
C LEU A 256 -11.55 4.18 -11.10
N PRO A 257 -12.41 3.16 -10.91
CA PRO A 257 -12.21 2.23 -9.81
C PRO A 257 -11.13 1.19 -10.13
N GLY A 258 -10.37 0.78 -9.11
CA GLY A 258 -9.49 -0.38 -9.13
C GLY A 258 -9.90 -1.44 -8.13
N LEU A 259 -9.26 -2.61 -8.20
CA LEU A 259 -9.47 -3.71 -7.26
C LEU A 259 -8.26 -3.87 -6.36
N LEU A 260 -8.51 -4.01 -5.06
CA LEU A 260 -7.48 -4.46 -4.12
C LEU A 260 -7.46 -5.98 -4.03
N MET A 261 -6.30 -6.56 -3.79
CA MET A 261 -6.17 -7.96 -3.42
C MET A 261 -4.89 -8.20 -2.64
N GLU A 262 -4.83 -9.29 -1.89
CA GLU A 262 -3.61 -9.76 -1.25
C GLU A 262 -3.23 -11.14 -1.80
N THR A 263 -1.93 -11.35 -2.01
CA THR A 263 -1.33 -12.65 -2.30
C THR A 263 -0.50 -13.18 -1.13
N SER A 264 -0.07 -12.31 -0.21
CA SER A 264 0.71 -12.68 0.97
C SER A 264 0.52 -11.69 2.12
N ARG A 265 0.94 -12.09 3.33
CA ARG A 265 1.00 -11.24 4.53
C ARG A 265 2.34 -11.42 5.22
N GLY A 266 2.76 -10.42 5.99
CA GLY A 266 4.10 -10.37 6.59
C GLY A 266 5.16 -9.81 5.63
N CYS A 267 6.43 -10.03 5.92
CA CYS A 267 7.53 -9.66 5.03
C CYS A 267 8.69 -10.66 5.16
N TRP A 268 8.98 -11.43 4.10
CA TRP A 268 10.05 -12.44 4.12
C TRP A 268 11.44 -11.85 4.37
N TRP A 269 11.64 -10.56 4.04
CA TRP A 269 12.86 -9.84 4.40
C TRP A 269 12.83 -9.43 5.86
N GLY A 270 11.75 -8.77 6.29
CA GLY A 270 11.59 -8.26 7.65
C GLY A 270 11.66 -9.34 8.73
N GLU A 271 11.21 -10.55 8.42
CA GLU A 271 11.32 -11.72 9.30
C GLU A 271 12.78 -12.07 9.66
N LYS A 272 13.73 -11.74 8.78
CA LYS A 272 15.17 -12.03 8.97
C LYS A 272 15.98 -10.76 9.28
N HIS A 273 15.63 -9.66 8.64
CA HIS A 273 16.32 -8.38 8.61
C HIS A 273 15.27 -7.27 8.67
N HIS A 274 14.73 -7.05 9.87
CA HIS A 274 13.69 -6.05 10.09
C HIS A 274 14.26 -4.65 9.83
N CYS A 275 13.83 -4.03 8.72
CA CYS A 275 14.19 -2.65 8.39
C CYS A 275 13.96 -1.74 9.61
N THR A 276 14.97 -0.97 9.99
CA THR A 276 15.05 -0.31 11.31
C THR A 276 13.91 0.67 11.62
N PHE A 277 13.27 1.20 10.58
CA PHE A 277 12.18 2.18 10.65
C PHE A 277 10.77 1.59 10.43
N CYS A 278 10.66 0.33 9.97
CA CYS A 278 9.40 -0.19 9.46
C CYS A 278 8.50 -0.69 10.61
N GLY A 279 7.37 -0.03 10.85
CA GLY A 279 6.35 -0.46 11.83
C GLY A 279 5.29 -1.42 11.29
N LEU A 280 5.37 -1.81 10.01
CA LEU A 280 4.36 -2.66 9.37
C LEU A 280 4.32 -4.07 9.96
N ASN A 281 3.15 -4.72 9.85
CA ASN A 281 2.82 -6.03 10.41
C ASN A 281 2.71 -6.08 11.94
N GLY A 282 2.91 -4.95 12.61
CA GLY A 282 2.85 -4.85 14.06
C GLY A 282 3.71 -5.92 14.75
N SER A 283 3.13 -6.75 15.63
CA SER A 283 3.89 -7.85 16.24
C SER A 283 3.94 -9.17 15.42
N GLY A 284 3.37 -9.20 14.21
CA GLY A 284 3.25 -10.40 13.38
C GLY A 284 4.02 -10.37 12.05
N MET A 285 5.36 -10.37 12.10
CA MET A 285 6.22 -10.27 10.90
C MET A 285 6.27 -11.54 10.01
N GLY A 286 5.86 -12.70 10.56
CA GLY A 286 6.00 -14.00 9.89
C GLY A 286 5.37 -14.05 8.50
N TYR A 287 6.16 -14.39 7.49
CA TYR A 287 5.74 -14.37 6.10
C TYR A 287 4.89 -15.59 5.73
N ARG A 288 3.82 -15.36 4.97
CA ARG A 288 2.89 -16.39 4.51
C ARG A 288 2.20 -15.95 3.24
N SER A 289 1.97 -16.89 2.33
CA SER A 289 1.56 -16.62 0.95
C SER A 289 0.45 -17.57 0.53
N LYS A 290 -0.43 -17.10 -0.36
CA LYS A 290 -1.43 -17.93 -1.05
C LYS A 290 -0.73 -18.83 -2.07
N SER A 291 -1.31 -19.99 -2.36
CA SER A 291 -0.90 -20.83 -3.49
C SER A 291 -1.16 -20.11 -4.82
N GLY A 292 -0.40 -20.49 -5.86
CA GLY A 292 -0.52 -19.86 -7.18
C GLY A 292 -1.91 -20.06 -7.78
N GLU A 293 -2.48 -21.24 -7.58
CA GLU A 293 -3.81 -21.61 -8.01
C GLU A 293 -4.87 -20.72 -7.35
N ARG A 294 -4.73 -20.47 -6.03
CA ARG A 294 -5.65 -19.61 -5.29
C ARG A 294 -5.60 -18.16 -5.77
N VAL A 295 -4.40 -17.63 -6.01
CA VAL A 295 -4.21 -16.26 -6.53
C VAL A 295 -4.89 -16.10 -7.90
N LEU A 296 -4.65 -17.03 -8.82
CA LEU A 296 -5.22 -16.99 -10.17
C LEU A 296 -6.75 -17.12 -10.15
N GLU A 297 -7.29 -18.04 -9.33
CA GLU A 297 -8.74 -18.21 -9.16
C GLU A 297 -9.40 -16.93 -8.62
N GLU A 298 -8.76 -16.27 -7.63
CA GLU A 298 -9.26 -15.04 -7.04
C GLU A 298 -9.23 -13.87 -8.02
N MET A 299 -8.12 -13.66 -8.74
CA MET A 299 -8.00 -12.63 -9.79
C MET A 299 -9.09 -12.80 -10.85
N GLU A 300 -9.29 -14.00 -11.38
CA GLU A 300 -10.28 -14.24 -12.43
C GLU A 300 -11.71 -14.04 -11.93
N ALA A 301 -12.00 -14.48 -10.70
CA ALA A 301 -13.32 -14.30 -10.12
C ALA A 301 -13.65 -12.83 -9.87
N LEU A 302 -12.70 -12.06 -9.35
CA LEU A 302 -12.88 -10.62 -9.13
C LEU A 302 -12.98 -9.87 -10.46
N ALA A 303 -12.11 -10.19 -11.43
CA ALA A 303 -12.15 -9.56 -12.75
C ALA A 303 -13.48 -9.82 -13.47
N SER A 304 -13.95 -11.07 -13.43
CA SER A 304 -15.24 -11.45 -14.02
C SER A 304 -16.42 -10.77 -13.30
N ARG A 305 -16.41 -10.75 -11.96
CA ARG A 305 -17.49 -10.15 -11.15
C ARG A 305 -17.56 -8.64 -11.27
N TYR A 306 -16.45 -7.92 -11.44
CA TYR A 306 -16.48 -6.45 -11.47
C TYR A 306 -16.21 -5.88 -12.87
N GLY A 307 -15.87 -6.70 -13.86
CA GLY A 307 -15.52 -6.24 -15.20
C GLY A 307 -14.26 -5.38 -15.24
N LEU A 308 -13.35 -5.57 -14.27
CA LEU A 308 -12.12 -4.79 -14.10
C LEU A 308 -10.90 -5.71 -14.18
N GLY A 309 -9.83 -5.24 -14.84
CA GLY A 309 -8.56 -5.97 -14.93
C GLY A 309 -7.41 -5.31 -14.18
N GLY A 310 -7.68 -4.25 -13.41
CA GLY A 310 -6.69 -3.54 -12.61
C GLY A 310 -6.65 -4.08 -11.18
N PHE A 311 -5.49 -4.53 -10.74
CA PHE A 311 -5.26 -5.03 -9.37
C PHE A 311 -4.09 -4.33 -8.70
N GLU A 312 -4.38 -3.62 -7.61
CA GLU A 312 -3.36 -3.25 -6.63
C GLU A 312 -3.19 -4.40 -5.64
N VAL A 313 -2.05 -5.08 -5.74
CA VAL A 313 -1.70 -6.14 -4.80
C VAL A 313 -1.05 -5.50 -3.57
N VAL A 314 -1.75 -5.56 -2.44
CA VAL A 314 -1.40 -4.82 -1.21
C VAL A 314 -0.36 -5.54 -0.33
N ASP A 315 0.33 -6.51 -0.89
CA ASP A 315 1.41 -7.23 -0.22
C ASP A 315 2.55 -6.26 0.12
N ASN A 316 3.12 -6.37 1.32
CA ASN A 316 4.32 -5.58 1.67
C ASN A 316 5.55 -5.96 0.84
N ILE A 317 5.55 -7.15 0.25
CA ILE A 317 6.66 -7.66 -0.56
C ILE A 317 6.19 -8.82 -1.44
N LEU A 318 6.48 -8.74 -2.75
CA LEU A 318 6.21 -9.81 -3.70
C LEU A 318 6.87 -11.12 -3.25
N ASP A 319 6.09 -12.20 -3.28
CA ASP A 319 6.60 -13.56 -3.08
C ASP A 319 7.50 -13.97 -4.25
N HIS A 320 8.74 -14.38 -3.97
CA HIS A 320 9.61 -14.92 -5.00
C HIS A 320 9.08 -16.21 -5.64
N SER A 321 8.24 -16.98 -4.94
CA SER A 321 7.58 -18.14 -5.53
C SER A 321 6.67 -17.74 -6.70
N HIS A 322 6.08 -16.53 -6.63
CA HIS A 322 5.15 -16.00 -7.62
C HIS A 322 5.83 -15.75 -8.97
N LEU A 323 7.12 -15.42 -8.97
CA LEU A 323 7.94 -15.32 -10.18
C LEU A 323 8.04 -16.64 -10.95
N LYS A 324 7.84 -17.78 -10.28
CA LYS A 324 7.93 -19.12 -10.89
C LYS A 324 6.56 -19.72 -11.19
N ASN A 325 5.55 -19.50 -10.34
CA ASN A 325 4.26 -20.18 -10.46
C ASN A 325 3.15 -19.32 -11.11
N ILE A 326 3.05 -18.03 -10.80
CA ILE A 326 1.94 -17.16 -11.25
C ILE A 326 2.37 -16.28 -12.43
N MET A 327 3.53 -15.61 -12.33
CA MET A 327 3.94 -14.63 -13.35
C MET A 327 4.08 -15.24 -14.77
N PRO A 328 4.59 -16.47 -14.97
CA PRO A 328 4.60 -17.09 -16.30
C PRO A 328 3.20 -17.34 -16.86
N VAL A 329 2.23 -17.71 -16.00
CA VAL A 329 0.84 -17.93 -16.39
C VAL A 329 0.18 -16.62 -16.79
N LEU A 330 0.39 -15.56 -16.00
CA LEU A 330 -0.10 -14.22 -16.31
C LEU A 330 0.51 -13.66 -17.60
N ALA A 331 1.81 -13.91 -17.83
CA ALA A 331 2.53 -13.49 -19.04
C ALA A 331 2.10 -14.20 -20.32
N ALA A 332 1.40 -15.34 -20.20
CA ALA A 332 0.84 -16.07 -21.34
C ALA A 332 -0.61 -15.69 -21.65
N ARG A 333 -1.22 -14.79 -20.86
CA ARG A 333 -2.63 -14.40 -21.06
C ARG A 333 -2.82 -13.64 -22.36
N PRO A 334 -3.92 -13.91 -23.10
CA PRO A 334 -4.27 -13.11 -24.27
C PRO A 334 -4.77 -11.70 -23.88
N LYS A 335 -5.33 -11.56 -22.68
CA LYS A 335 -5.76 -10.28 -22.10
C LYS A 335 -4.99 -10.06 -20.79
N PRO A 336 -3.93 -9.24 -20.79
CA PRO A 336 -3.16 -8.96 -19.59
C PRO A 336 -4.02 -8.22 -18.57
N PHE A 337 -3.74 -8.46 -17.30
CA PHE A 337 -4.19 -7.59 -16.22
C PHE A 337 -3.23 -6.40 -16.09
N ASP A 338 -3.71 -5.31 -15.50
CA ASP A 338 -2.86 -4.19 -15.08
C ASP A 338 -2.57 -4.40 -13.60
N LEU A 339 -1.30 -4.65 -13.24
CA LEU A 339 -0.91 -5.09 -11.90
C LEU A 339 0.09 -4.11 -11.25
N PHE A 340 -0.06 -3.95 -9.93
CA PHE A 340 0.89 -3.29 -9.05
C PHE A 340 1.38 -4.27 -7.97
N TYR A 341 2.67 -4.21 -7.65
CA TYR A 341 3.28 -4.95 -6.54
C TYR A 341 4.30 -4.10 -5.78
N GLU A 342 4.36 -4.23 -4.46
CA GLU A 342 5.57 -3.85 -3.71
C GLU A 342 6.65 -4.93 -3.86
N THR A 343 7.90 -4.50 -3.98
CA THR A 343 9.03 -5.42 -4.19
C THR A 343 10.24 -5.01 -3.36
N LYS A 344 11.22 -5.92 -3.24
CA LYS A 344 12.59 -5.52 -2.88
C LYS A 344 13.31 -4.99 -4.12
N SER A 345 14.35 -4.18 -3.94
CA SER A 345 15.09 -3.58 -5.05
C SER A 345 16.05 -4.53 -5.79
N ASN A 346 16.12 -5.80 -5.40
CA ASN A 346 17.10 -6.78 -5.91
C ASN A 346 16.56 -7.66 -7.06
N LEU A 347 15.55 -7.19 -7.81
CA LEU A 347 15.01 -7.91 -8.96
C LEU A 347 16.05 -7.94 -10.10
N LYS A 348 16.22 -9.11 -10.71
CA LYS A 348 17.07 -9.31 -11.88
C LYS A 348 16.37 -8.85 -13.16
N ARG A 349 17.14 -8.57 -14.21
CA ARG A 349 16.64 -8.16 -15.53
C ARG A 349 15.53 -9.06 -16.05
N GLU A 350 15.76 -10.38 -16.08
CA GLU A 350 14.79 -11.37 -16.57
C GLU A 350 13.51 -11.44 -15.71
N GLN A 351 13.60 -11.08 -14.43
CA GLN A 351 12.43 -11.02 -13.54
C GLN A 351 11.60 -9.77 -13.84
N VAL A 352 12.22 -8.62 -14.07
CA VAL A 352 11.50 -7.39 -14.47
C VAL A 352 10.86 -7.55 -15.85
N GLU A 353 11.55 -8.22 -16.78
CA GLU A 353 10.97 -8.60 -18.07
C GLU A 353 9.71 -9.45 -17.91
N LEU A 354 9.80 -10.50 -17.08
CA LEU A 354 8.68 -11.39 -16.80
C LEU A 354 7.51 -10.64 -16.15
N LEU A 355 7.78 -9.76 -15.19
CA LEU A 355 6.78 -8.92 -14.53
C LEU A 355 6.08 -8.01 -15.55
N SER A 356 6.84 -7.33 -16.41
CA SER A 356 6.28 -6.48 -17.48
C SER A 356 5.36 -7.29 -18.40
N ARG A 357 5.81 -8.47 -18.86
CA ARG A 357 5.00 -9.38 -19.70
C ARG A 357 3.76 -9.90 -18.98
N ALA A 358 3.83 -10.11 -17.67
CA ALA A 358 2.71 -10.53 -16.83
C ALA A 358 1.66 -9.43 -16.59
N GLY A 359 1.92 -8.20 -17.05
CA GLY A 359 1.03 -7.05 -16.87
C GLY A 359 1.34 -6.21 -15.63
N VAL A 360 2.49 -6.42 -14.98
CA VAL A 360 2.97 -5.55 -13.90
C VAL A 360 3.47 -4.24 -14.49
N LEU A 361 2.57 -3.26 -14.52
CA LEU A 361 2.83 -1.92 -15.04
C LEU A 361 3.54 -1.04 -14.02
N TRP A 362 3.37 -1.34 -12.73
CA TRP A 362 3.91 -0.56 -11.63
C TRP A 362 4.54 -1.45 -10.56
N ILE A 363 5.66 -0.99 -10.00
CA ILE A 363 6.25 -1.57 -8.79
C ILE A 363 6.60 -0.48 -7.78
N GLN A 364 6.53 -0.82 -6.49
CA GLN A 364 7.11 -0.02 -5.41
C GLN A 364 8.27 -0.80 -4.79
N PRO A 365 9.51 -0.63 -5.30
CA PRO A 365 10.67 -1.24 -4.72
C PRO A 365 11.16 -0.45 -3.51
N GLY A 366 11.60 -1.16 -2.48
CA GLY A 366 12.30 -0.56 -1.36
C GLY A 366 13.70 -0.05 -1.74
N ILE A 367 13.79 1.10 -2.41
CA ILE A 367 15.05 1.77 -2.79
C ILE A 367 15.57 2.63 -1.63
N GLU A 368 14.75 3.57 -1.15
CA GLU A 368 14.95 4.53 -0.02
C GLU A 368 16.18 5.45 -0.06
N SER A 369 17.29 5.02 -0.62
CA SER A 369 18.53 5.78 -0.68
C SER A 369 19.43 5.30 -1.83
N MET A 370 20.38 6.15 -2.19
CA MET A 370 21.42 5.89 -3.19
C MET A 370 22.82 5.91 -2.55
N HIS A 371 22.91 5.73 -1.23
CA HIS A 371 24.17 5.64 -0.52
C HIS A 371 24.25 4.35 0.31
N ASP A 372 25.31 3.56 0.12
CA ASP A 372 25.45 2.25 0.76
C ASP A 372 25.44 2.32 2.29
N ASP A 373 26.03 3.37 2.88
CA ASP A 373 26.06 3.50 4.34
C ASP A 373 24.69 3.80 4.94
N ILE A 374 23.87 4.58 4.24
CA ILE A 374 22.49 4.86 4.65
C ILE A 374 21.67 3.56 4.56
N LEU A 375 21.82 2.80 3.47
CA LEU A 375 21.17 1.50 3.29
C LEU A 375 21.58 0.48 4.37
N ARG A 376 22.81 0.56 4.87
CA ARG A 376 23.28 -0.24 6.02
C ARG A 376 22.62 0.19 7.33
N LEU A 377 22.46 1.49 7.60
CA LEU A 377 21.71 1.98 8.77
C LEU A 377 20.24 1.52 8.77
N MET A 378 19.65 1.34 7.58
CA MET A 378 18.29 0.86 7.38
C MET A 378 18.12 -0.65 7.60
N ASP A 379 19.22 -1.43 7.61
CA ASP A 379 19.20 -2.91 7.42
C ASP A 379 18.43 -3.33 6.15
N LYS A 380 18.59 -2.56 5.06
CA LYS A 380 17.80 -2.75 3.83
C LYS A 380 18.27 -3.94 3.00
N GLY A 381 19.56 -4.31 3.11
CA GLY A 381 20.18 -5.39 2.34
C GLY A 381 20.24 -5.13 0.83
N SER A 382 20.43 -3.88 0.42
CA SER A 382 20.66 -3.44 -0.97
C SER A 382 21.88 -2.52 -1.05
N THR A 383 22.29 -2.17 -2.27
CA THR A 383 23.35 -1.18 -2.54
C THR A 383 22.84 -0.14 -3.53
N ALA A 384 23.50 1.02 -3.58
CA ALA A 384 23.21 2.09 -4.54
C ALA A 384 23.24 1.57 -5.98
N LEU A 385 24.25 0.76 -6.35
CA LEU A 385 24.33 0.17 -7.68
C LEU A 385 23.20 -0.83 -7.97
N THR A 386 22.77 -1.62 -6.98
CA THR A 386 21.59 -2.48 -7.13
C THR A 386 20.32 -1.66 -7.38
N ASN A 387 20.17 -0.55 -6.66
CA ASN A 387 19.03 0.35 -6.82
C ASN A 387 19.03 1.02 -8.21
N VAL A 388 20.18 1.52 -8.67
CA VAL A 388 20.34 2.08 -10.04
C VAL A 388 20.04 1.02 -11.10
N GLN A 389 20.56 -0.20 -10.92
CA GLN A 389 20.31 -1.31 -11.84
C GLN A 389 18.82 -1.65 -11.96
N LEU A 390 18.08 -1.67 -10.85
CA LEU A 390 16.64 -1.88 -10.90
C LEU A 390 15.94 -0.78 -11.72
N LEU A 391 16.31 0.48 -11.53
CA LEU A 391 15.75 1.59 -12.33
C LEU A 391 16.04 1.41 -13.83
N GLN A 392 17.21 0.87 -14.19
CA GLN A 392 17.53 0.54 -15.58
C GLN A 392 16.62 -0.57 -16.12
N HIS A 393 16.46 -1.67 -15.38
CA HIS A 393 15.59 -2.77 -15.78
C HIS A 393 14.13 -2.32 -15.92
N ALA A 394 13.64 -1.53 -14.97
CA ALA A 394 12.29 -0.98 -15.02
C ALA A 394 12.11 -0.07 -16.26
N ARG A 395 13.11 0.78 -16.55
CA ARG A 395 13.10 1.65 -17.74
C ARG A 395 13.14 0.86 -19.05
N GLU A 396 13.92 -0.21 -19.10
CA GLU A 396 14.07 -1.10 -20.26
C GLU A 396 12.73 -1.75 -20.65
N TYR A 397 11.97 -2.20 -19.65
CA TYR A 397 10.71 -2.94 -19.87
C TYR A 397 9.44 -2.12 -19.62
N GLY A 398 9.56 -0.81 -19.42
CA GLY A 398 8.41 0.10 -19.31
C GLY A 398 7.64 -0.01 -18.00
N VAL A 399 8.25 -0.61 -16.97
CA VAL A 399 7.66 -0.73 -15.64
C VAL A 399 7.88 0.58 -14.90
N ARG A 400 6.80 1.17 -14.40
CA ARG A 400 6.85 2.40 -13.64
C ARG A 400 7.20 2.13 -12.19
N VAL A 401 8.10 2.93 -11.63
CA VAL A 401 8.62 2.75 -10.26
C VAL A 401 8.05 3.80 -9.31
N ILE A 402 7.57 3.43 -8.14
CA ILE A 402 7.19 4.35 -7.06
C ILE A 402 8.24 4.20 -5.96
N TRP A 403 8.94 5.27 -5.62
CA TRP A 403 9.91 5.25 -4.52
C TRP A 403 10.19 6.66 -3.99
N ASN A 404 10.72 6.76 -2.78
CA ASN A 404 11.10 8.01 -2.12
C ASN A 404 12.51 7.93 -1.56
N PHE A 405 13.13 9.08 -1.31
CA PHE A 405 14.28 9.15 -0.41
C PHE A 405 13.79 9.21 1.04
N LEU A 406 14.30 8.32 1.87
CA LEU A 406 14.17 8.43 3.32
C LEU A 406 15.45 9.02 3.89
N ILE A 407 15.31 10.07 4.69
CA ILE A 407 16.41 10.84 5.27
C ILE A 407 16.31 10.92 6.79
N CYS A 408 17.31 11.50 7.45
CA CYS A 408 17.33 11.72 8.91
C CYS A 408 17.50 10.44 9.75
N PHE A 409 18.28 9.47 9.26
CA PHE A 409 18.54 8.23 10.00
C PHE A 409 19.47 8.46 11.20
N PRO A 410 19.22 7.83 12.37
CA PRO A 410 20.20 7.76 13.45
C PRO A 410 21.58 7.28 12.95
N GLY A 411 22.61 8.12 13.13
CA GLY A 411 23.98 7.84 12.67
C GLY A 411 24.31 8.31 11.24
N GLU A 412 23.37 8.90 10.53
CA GLU A 412 23.57 9.42 9.18
C GLU A 412 24.49 10.66 9.15
N LYS A 413 25.28 10.79 8.08
CA LYS A 413 26.21 11.89 7.85
C LYS A 413 25.74 12.78 6.71
N ASP A 414 25.99 14.09 6.81
CA ASP A 414 25.52 15.04 5.80
C ASP A 414 26.32 14.93 4.50
N GLU A 415 27.61 14.60 4.61
CA GLU A 415 28.55 14.48 3.50
C GLU A 415 28.13 13.38 2.50
N TRP A 416 27.46 12.33 2.98
CA TRP A 416 26.91 11.26 2.13
C TRP A 416 25.88 11.76 1.12
N TYR A 417 25.18 12.85 1.42
CA TYR A 417 24.26 13.48 0.47
C TYR A 417 25.01 14.24 -0.62
N GLU A 418 26.10 14.91 -0.28
CA GLU A 418 26.96 15.58 -1.26
C GLU A 418 27.60 14.56 -2.20
N GLU A 419 28.08 13.44 -1.65
CA GLU A 419 28.58 12.30 -2.43
C GLU A 419 27.52 11.78 -3.41
N MET A 420 26.27 11.59 -2.98
CA MET A 420 25.17 11.22 -3.87
C MET A 420 24.93 12.26 -4.97
N VAL A 421 24.79 13.53 -4.59
CA VAL A 421 24.49 14.64 -5.51
C VAL A 421 25.53 14.76 -6.62
N ALA A 422 26.82 14.50 -6.31
CA ALA A 422 27.90 14.59 -7.28
C ALA A 422 27.72 13.69 -8.52
N TRP A 423 27.05 12.53 -8.39
CA TRP A 423 26.87 11.58 -9.49
C TRP A 423 25.42 11.36 -9.93
N LEU A 424 24.41 11.86 -9.20
CA LEU A 424 23.00 11.79 -9.63
C LEU A 424 22.75 12.23 -11.09
N PRO A 425 23.40 13.28 -11.63
CA PRO A 425 23.28 13.64 -13.05
C PRO A 425 23.53 12.51 -14.05
N LEU A 426 24.35 11.52 -13.68
CA LEU A 426 24.65 10.36 -14.52
C LEU A 426 23.44 9.45 -14.72
N ILE A 427 22.43 9.52 -13.85
CA ILE A 427 21.23 8.66 -13.92
C ILE A 427 19.95 9.44 -14.25
N HIS A 428 20.04 10.68 -14.72
CA HIS A 428 18.87 11.51 -15.04
C HIS A 428 17.95 10.94 -16.14
N HIS A 429 18.42 9.96 -16.93
CA HIS A 429 17.61 9.20 -17.90
C HIS A 429 16.77 8.08 -17.27
N LEU A 430 16.95 7.82 -15.98
CA LEU A 430 16.21 6.83 -15.19
C LEU A 430 15.16 7.52 -14.30
N GLN A 431 14.15 6.76 -13.87
CA GLN A 431 13.01 7.34 -13.16
C GLN A 431 13.41 7.86 -11.76
N PRO A 432 13.15 9.14 -11.44
CA PRO A 432 13.48 9.76 -10.16
C PRO A 432 12.55 9.31 -9.03
N ALA A 433 12.98 9.58 -7.80
CA ALA A 433 12.11 9.45 -6.62
C ALA A 433 10.95 10.45 -6.68
N ASN A 434 9.82 10.10 -6.06
CA ASN A 434 8.65 10.96 -5.96
C ASN A 434 8.91 12.16 -5.03
N GLY A 435 9.65 11.92 -3.95
CA GLY A 435 10.00 12.93 -2.98
C GLY A 435 11.06 12.47 -1.99
N MET A 436 11.23 13.29 -0.96
CA MET A 436 12.15 13.07 0.15
C MET A 436 11.37 13.26 1.45
N ALA A 437 11.44 12.28 2.34
CA ALA A 437 10.75 12.29 3.63
C ALA A 437 11.71 11.90 4.76
N PRO A 438 11.61 12.54 5.93
CA PRO A 438 12.35 12.07 7.09
C PRO A 438 11.83 10.71 7.55
N VAL A 439 12.72 9.90 8.10
CA VAL A 439 12.36 8.68 8.78
C VAL A 439 11.48 9.01 9.99
N ARG A 440 10.49 8.16 10.22
CA ARG A 440 9.59 8.25 11.37
C ARG A 440 9.91 7.13 12.34
N TYR A 441 9.53 7.32 13.60
CA TYR A 441 9.50 6.24 14.57
C TYR A 441 8.08 5.71 14.62
N ASP A 442 7.83 4.69 13.80
CA ASP A 442 6.54 4.02 13.79
C ASP A 442 6.51 2.99 14.92
N ARG A 443 5.35 2.83 15.57
CA ARG A 443 5.10 1.75 16.54
C ARG A 443 5.49 0.41 15.90
N PHE A 444 6.05 -0.48 16.71
CA PHE A 444 6.53 -1.81 16.30
C PHE A 444 7.80 -1.83 15.43
N SER A 445 8.30 -0.68 14.98
CA SER A 445 9.62 -0.63 14.33
C SER A 445 10.75 -0.93 15.32
N PRO A 446 11.93 -1.37 14.86
CA PRO A 446 13.12 -1.50 15.71
C PRO A 446 13.49 -0.20 16.44
N TYR A 447 13.26 0.97 15.84
CA TYR A 447 13.44 2.26 16.53
C TYR A 447 12.50 2.47 17.70
N HIS A 448 11.28 1.93 17.64
CA HIS A 448 10.33 1.96 18.75
C HIS A 448 10.55 0.82 19.76
N SER A 449 10.81 -0.41 19.31
CA SER A 449 10.92 -1.58 20.19
C SER A 449 12.28 -1.76 20.85
N GLN A 450 13.34 -1.19 20.28
CA GLN A 450 14.73 -1.29 20.76
C GLN A 450 15.42 0.09 20.74
N PRO A 451 14.82 1.14 21.32
CA PRO A 451 15.30 2.52 21.17
C PRO A 451 16.72 2.71 21.71
N GLU A 452 17.12 2.00 22.77
CA GLU A 452 18.45 2.12 23.38
C GLU A 452 19.56 1.69 22.42
N ARG A 453 19.31 0.67 21.59
CA ARG A 453 20.26 0.18 20.57
C ARG A 453 20.66 1.26 19.57
N TYR A 454 19.77 2.21 19.33
CA TYR A 454 19.94 3.28 18.35
C TYR A 454 20.17 4.66 19.00
N GLY A 455 20.31 4.71 20.34
CA GLY A 455 20.45 5.97 21.08
C GLY A 455 19.24 6.88 20.94
N ILE A 456 18.04 6.32 20.77
CA ILE A 456 16.80 7.07 20.60
C ILE A 456 16.12 7.22 21.97
N ARG A 457 15.60 8.42 22.23
CA ARG A 457 14.53 8.61 23.21
C ARG A 457 13.38 9.29 22.49
N TYR A 458 12.22 8.66 22.51
CA TYR A 458 11.06 9.11 21.77
C TYR A 458 9.91 9.50 22.71
N GLN A 459 8.90 10.13 22.13
CA GLN A 459 7.58 10.33 22.71
C GLN A 459 6.53 10.29 21.60
N ALA A 460 5.25 10.08 21.93
CA ALA A 460 4.16 10.19 20.96
C ALA A 460 4.22 11.55 20.25
N THR A 461 3.97 11.57 18.94
CA THR A 461 3.98 12.82 18.17
C THR A 461 3.08 13.86 18.82
N ARG A 462 3.54 15.11 18.93
CA ARG A 462 2.83 16.18 19.67
C ARG A 462 1.39 16.42 19.20
N THR A 463 1.10 16.07 17.95
CA THR A 463 -0.21 16.22 17.31
C THR A 463 -1.29 15.35 17.95
N TYR A 464 -0.93 14.22 18.59
CA TYR A 464 -1.89 13.41 19.35
C TYR A 464 -2.56 14.21 20.47
N ALA A 465 -1.83 15.07 21.18
CA ALA A 465 -2.37 15.90 22.24
C ALA A 465 -3.31 17.01 21.72
N GLY A 466 -3.19 17.39 20.44
CA GLY A 466 -4.10 18.33 19.78
C GLY A 466 -5.39 17.69 19.28
N VAL A 467 -5.49 16.36 19.32
CA VAL A 467 -6.63 15.59 18.79
C VAL A 467 -7.36 14.84 19.89
N TYR A 468 -6.63 14.14 20.76
CA TYR A 468 -7.20 13.22 21.75
C TYR A 468 -7.18 13.81 23.16
N PRO A 469 -8.29 13.74 23.91
CA PRO A 469 -8.41 14.26 25.27
C PRO A 469 -7.89 13.26 26.32
N LEU A 470 -6.70 12.72 26.10
CA LEU A 470 -6.12 11.68 26.96
C LEU A 470 -4.86 12.19 27.67
N PRO A 471 -4.56 11.69 28.87
CA PRO A 471 -3.31 11.98 29.54
C PRO A 471 -2.12 11.46 28.72
N LYS A 472 -0.94 12.10 28.85
CA LYS A 472 0.27 11.78 28.07
C LYS A 472 0.57 10.28 28.02
N GLN A 473 0.51 9.58 29.15
CA GLN A 473 0.80 8.14 29.23
C GLN A 473 -0.14 7.28 28.36
N GLU A 474 -1.39 7.68 28.20
CA GLU A 474 -2.35 6.96 27.37
C GLU A 474 -2.23 7.35 25.89
N LEU A 475 -1.78 8.58 25.59
CA LEU A 475 -1.37 8.94 24.24
C LEU A 475 -0.18 8.09 23.76
N GLU A 476 0.80 7.81 24.62
CA GLU A 476 1.90 6.90 24.28
C GLU A 476 1.38 5.51 23.87
N ASN A 477 0.36 4.99 24.57
CA ASN A 477 -0.24 3.69 24.25
C ASN A 477 -1.07 3.72 22.96
N LEU A 478 -1.80 4.81 22.72
CA LEU A 478 -2.66 4.98 21.55
C LEU A 478 -1.87 5.31 20.28
N ALA A 479 -0.71 5.95 20.41
CA ALA A 479 0.03 6.47 19.28
C ALA A 479 0.66 5.37 18.44
N TYR A 480 0.51 5.50 17.13
CA TYR A 480 1.33 4.79 16.16
C TYR A 480 2.59 5.56 15.76
N PHE A 481 2.55 6.90 15.76
CA PHE A 481 3.67 7.75 15.35
C PHE A 481 4.36 8.37 16.57
N PHE A 482 5.69 8.32 16.56
CA PHE A 482 6.54 8.88 17.60
C PHE A 482 7.56 9.85 17.00
N GLU A 483 7.97 10.83 17.81
CA GLU A 483 8.99 11.83 17.50
C GLU A 483 10.09 11.80 18.56
N ASP A 484 11.20 12.50 18.30
CA ASP A 484 12.23 12.72 19.31
C ASP A 484 11.65 13.40 20.56
N HIS A 485 12.13 12.99 21.74
CA HIS A 485 11.73 13.65 22.97
C HIS A 485 12.09 15.15 22.94
N THR A 486 11.17 16.02 23.37
CA THR A 486 11.29 17.49 23.24
C THR A 486 12.49 18.10 23.97
N ASP A 487 12.94 17.44 25.02
CA ASP A 487 14.06 17.92 25.86
C ASP A 487 15.44 17.60 25.25
N LEU A 488 15.48 16.93 24.09
CA LEU A 488 16.71 16.62 23.40
C LEU A 488 17.02 17.68 22.34
N GLU A 489 18.28 18.11 22.28
CA GLU A 489 18.78 18.73 21.07
C GLU A 489 18.68 17.73 19.91
N ILE A 490 18.06 18.14 18.81
CA ILE A 490 17.94 17.32 17.61
C ILE A 490 19.37 17.10 17.06
N PRO A 491 19.85 15.84 17.04
CA PRO A 491 21.18 15.52 16.52
C PRO A 491 21.32 16.03 15.07
N ALA A 492 22.53 16.39 14.66
CA ALA A 492 22.78 16.85 13.29
C ALA A 492 22.26 15.86 12.22
N SER A 493 22.43 14.56 12.50
CA SER A 493 21.91 13.45 11.69
C SER A 493 20.39 13.44 11.54
N ARG A 494 19.63 14.20 12.33
CA ARG A 494 18.15 14.26 12.25
C ARG A 494 17.58 15.62 11.83
N ARG A 495 18.42 16.63 11.61
CA ARG A 495 17.98 17.97 11.17
C ARG A 495 17.56 17.97 9.70
N HIS A 496 16.34 18.39 9.39
CA HIS A 496 15.81 18.33 8.01
C HIS A 496 16.59 19.17 6.97
N ASP A 497 17.22 20.27 7.40
CA ASP A 497 17.77 21.30 6.51
C ASP A 497 19.30 21.46 6.66
N SER A 498 20.02 20.33 6.68
CA SER A 498 21.49 20.37 6.54
C SER A 498 21.91 20.67 5.09
N PRO A 499 23.11 21.22 4.85
CA PRO A 499 23.59 21.56 3.51
C PRO A 499 23.46 20.44 2.48
N GLY A 500 23.89 19.22 2.82
CA GLY A 500 23.80 18.06 1.94
C GLY A 500 22.35 17.67 1.61
N ARG A 501 21.44 17.71 2.59
CA ARG A 501 20.01 17.44 2.37
C ARG A 501 19.32 18.50 1.52
N VAL A 502 19.69 19.78 1.71
CA VAL A 502 19.21 20.87 0.86
C VAL A 502 19.72 20.69 -0.58
N ALA A 503 20.99 20.32 -0.75
CA ALA A 503 21.57 19.99 -2.05
C ALA A 503 20.84 18.82 -2.72
N LEU A 504 20.57 17.72 -1.99
CA LEU A 504 19.81 16.59 -2.51
C LEU A 504 18.39 17.00 -2.92
N ARG A 505 17.70 17.82 -2.11
CA ARG A 505 16.36 18.33 -2.42
C ARG A 505 16.34 19.10 -3.76
N HIS A 506 17.34 19.95 -3.98
CA HIS A 506 17.50 20.68 -5.23
C HIS A 506 17.82 19.75 -6.40
N ALA A 507 18.77 18.83 -6.23
CA ALA A 507 19.14 17.85 -7.24
C ALA A 507 17.94 16.97 -7.65
N LEU A 508 17.15 16.49 -6.69
CA LEU A 508 15.95 15.71 -6.93
C LEU A 508 14.90 16.49 -7.73
N LYS A 509 14.71 17.78 -7.42
CA LYS A 509 13.81 18.64 -8.21
C LYS A 509 14.28 18.72 -9.66
N VAL A 510 15.57 18.96 -9.90
CA VAL A 510 16.14 19.02 -11.25
C VAL A 510 15.96 17.69 -11.98
N TRP A 511 16.30 16.57 -11.34
CA TRP A 511 16.13 15.24 -11.93
C TRP A 511 14.66 14.98 -12.31
N ARG A 512 13.72 15.30 -11.43
CA ARG A 512 12.28 15.14 -11.68
C ARG A 512 11.78 16.00 -12.83
N ASP A 513 12.13 17.28 -12.83
CA ASP A 513 11.69 18.21 -13.87
C ASP A 513 12.25 17.80 -15.25
N GLN A 514 13.49 17.30 -15.31
CA GLN A 514 14.10 16.81 -16.55
C GLN A 514 13.45 15.51 -17.04
N PHE A 515 13.29 14.52 -16.17
CA PHE A 515 12.77 13.20 -16.54
C PHE A 515 11.31 13.25 -17.01
N TRP A 516 10.48 14.12 -16.41
CA TRP A 516 9.08 14.28 -16.80
C TRP A 516 8.84 15.42 -17.79
N SER A 517 9.90 15.99 -18.38
CA SER A 517 9.77 17.01 -19.43
C SER A 517 9.29 16.41 -20.75
N ALA A 518 8.92 17.28 -21.71
CA ALA A 518 8.52 16.86 -23.05
C ALA A 518 9.64 16.15 -23.84
N LEU A 519 10.90 16.43 -23.51
CA LEU A 519 12.09 15.84 -24.13
C LEU A 519 13.02 15.31 -23.02
N PRO A 520 12.71 14.14 -22.43
CA PRO A 520 13.47 13.61 -21.32
C PRO A 520 14.90 13.23 -21.74
N PRO A 521 15.88 13.27 -20.81
CA PRO A 521 17.20 12.72 -21.05
C PRO A 521 17.14 11.25 -21.44
N ILE A 522 17.92 10.87 -22.45
CA ILE A 522 18.02 9.51 -22.98
C ILE A 522 19.47 9.08 -22.89
N LEU A 523 19.70 7.89 -22.36
CA LEU A 523 20.93 7.14 -22.57
C LEU A 523 20.54 5.71 -22.96
N SER A 524 20.54 5.43 -24.25
CA SER A 524 20.17 4.13 -24.79
C SER A 524 21.31 3.52 -25.60
N MET A 525 21.33 2.19 -25.68
CA MET A 525 22.23 1.47 -26.57
C MET A 525 21.47 0.53 -27.51
N GLN A 526 21.95 0.45 -28.74
CA GLN A 526 21.62 -0.58 -29.70
C GLN A 526 22.82 -1.50 -29.88
N GLU A 527 22.59 -2.79 -29.72
CA GLU A 527 23.60 -3.83 -29.92
C GLU A 527 23.55 -4.33 -31.37
N LEU A 528 24.68 -4.20 -32.07
CA LEU A 528 24.94 -4.80 -33.37
C LEU A 528 25.97 -5.93 -33.20
N GLU A 529 26.22 -6.68 -34.27
CA GLU A 529 27.10 -7.88 -34.25
C GLU A 529 28.47 -7.57 -33.61
N ASP A 530 29.18 -6.56 -34.12
CA ASP A 530 30.54 -6.20 -33.66
C ASP A 530 30.63 -4.85 -32.92
N GLU A 531 29.51 -4.15 -32.74
CA GLU A 531 29.52 -2.79 -32.18
C GLU A 531 28.30 -2.44 -31.33
N LEU A 532 28.47 -1.46 -30.45
CA LEU A 532 27.38 -0.81 -29.74
C LEU A 532 27.23 0.63 -30.23
N LEU A 533 26.02 1.00 -30.59
CA LEU A 533 25.65 2.38 -30.89
C LEU A 533 24.92 2.96 -29.69
N ILE A 534 25.47 4.02 -29.09
CA ILE A 534 24.90 4.67 -27.90
C ILE A 534 24.44 6.06 -28.28
N LEU A 535 23.21 6.40 -27.89
CA LEU A 535 22.66 7.75 -27.93
C LEU A 535 22.65 8.31 -26.50
N ASP A 536 23.24 9.49 -26.30
CA ASP A 536 23.23 10.20 -25.03
C ASP A 536 22.76 11.64 -25.22
N THR A 537 21.64 11.98 -24.59
CA THR A 537 21.08 13.33 -24.58
C THR A 537 21.07 13.95 -23.18
N ARG A 538 21.69 13.28 -22.19
CA ARG A 538 21.86 13.85 -20.85
C ARG A 538 22.71 15.10 -20.93
N GLN A 539 22.48 16.05 -20.02
CA GLN A 539 23.26 17.29 -19.97
C GLN A 539 24.75 17.05 -19.67
N VAL A 540 25.06 15.93 -19.01
CA VAL A 540 26.43 15.52 -18.64
C VAL A 540 27.15 14.71 -19.71
N ALA A 541 26.51 14.47 -20.87
CA ALA A 541 27.09 13.68 -21.95
C ALA A 541 28.39 14.32 -22.49
N THR A 542 29.43 13.52 -22.69
CA THR A 542 30.67 13.99 -23.34
C THR A 542 30.55 14.01 -24.86
N ALA A 543 29.67 13.17 -25.42
CA ALA A 543 29.29 13.18 -26.82
C ALA A 543 27.82 12.74 -26.97
N ARG A 544 27.14 13.22 -28.02
CA ARG A 544 25.76 12.80 -28.31
C ARG A 544 25.65 11.34 -28.77
N ARG A 545 26.71 10.81 -29.39
CA ARG A 545 26.75 9.46 -29.94
C ARG A 545 28.09 8.83 -29.62
N HIS A 546 28.07 7.60 -29.16
CA HIS A 546 29.27 6.76 -29.05
C HIS A 546 29.11 5.53 -29.91
N LYS A 547 30.22 5.11 -30.50
CA LYS A 547 30.36 3.82 -31.20
C LYS A 547 31.44 3.04 -30.47
N LEU A 548 31.06 1.92 -29.84
CA LEU A 548 31.98 1.09 -29.08
C LEU A 548 32.23 -0.23 -29.80
N GLN A 549 33.49 -0.62 -29.89
CA GLN A 549 33.96 -1.87 -30.49
C GLN A 549 35.05 -2.48 -29.60
N GLY A 550 35.40 -3.74 -29.83
CA GLY A 550 36.47 -4.45 -29.10
C GLY A 550 36.27 -4.42 -27.58
N ARG A 551 37.36 -4.18 -26.84
CA ARG A 551 37.39 -4.29 -25.38
C ARG A 551 36.44 -3.32 -24.66
N ARG A 552 36.25 -2.10 -25.18
CA ARG A 552 35.26 -1.14 -24.62
C ARG A 552 33.83 -1.64 -24.72
N ARG A 553 33.48 -2.32 -25.82
CA ARG A 553 32.18 -2.97 -25.96
C ARG A 553 32.04 -4.09 -24.95
N GLU A 554 33.03 -4.97 -24.84
CA GLU A 554 33.03 -6.09 -23.88
C GLU A 554 32.87 -5.61 -22.45
N LEU A 555 33.68 -4.65 -22.00
CA LEU A 555 33.63 -4.10 -20.64
C LEU A 555 32.27 -3.45 -20.32
N LEU A 556 31.68 -2.72 -21.27
CA LEU A 556 30.34 -2.15 -21.10
C LEU A 556 29.28 -3.25 -20.92
N LEU A 557 29.37 -4.36 -21.65
CA LEU A 557 28.48 -5.51 -21.53
C LEU A 557 28.71 -6.30 -20.23
N GLU A 558 29.97 -6.50 -19.84
CA GLU A 558 30.35 -7.14 -18.57
C GLU A 558 29.79 -6.38 -17.35
N CYS A 559 29.80 -5.04 -17.44
CA CYS A 559 29.28 -4.13 -16.42
C CYS A 559 27.75 -3.90 -16.49
N ARG A 560 26.98 -4.63 -17.33
CA ARG A 560 25.49 -4.60 -17.25
C ARG A 560 24.96 -5.05 -15.89
N THR A 561 25.78 -5.81 -15.16
CA THR A 561 25.63 -6.08 -13.73
C THR A 561 26.77 -5.44 -12.96
N PRO A 562 26.57 -4.98 -11.71
CA PRO A 562 27.66 -4.43 -10.91
C PRO A 562 28.87 -5.38 -10.86
N ARG A 563 30.02 -4.92 -11.35
CA ARG A 563 31.30 -5.68 -11.34
C ARG A 563 32.34 -4.95 -10.54
N ARG A 564 33.19 -5.68 -9.83
CA ARG A 564 34.32 -5.11 -9.10
C ARG A 564 35.60 -5.27 -9.91
N TYR A 565 36.33 -4.18 -10.09
CA TYR A 565 37.69 -4.18 -10.65
C TYR A 565 38.62 -3.49 -9.65
N ALA A 566 39.62 -4.21 -9.13
CA ALA A 566 40.56 -3.64 -8.15
C ALA A 566 41.57 -2.67 -8.81
N ALA A 567 41.92 -2.94 -10.06
CA ALA A 567 42.72 -2.07 -10.93
C ALA A 567 42.00 -2.02 -12.29
N PRO A 568 41.20 -0.97 -12.56
CA PRO A 568 40.47 -0.86 -13.82
C PRO A 568 41.43 -0.65 -14.99
N GLU A 569 41.19 -1.36 -16.10
CA GLU A 569 41.92 -1.19 -17.36
C GLU A 569 41.62 0.19 -17.98
N ASP A 570 42.50 0.70 -18.84
CA ASP A 570 42.35 2.02 -19.49
C ASP A 570 41.02 2.16 -20.26
N ASP A 571 40.56 1.07 -20.88
CA ASP A 571 39.28 1.07 -21.59
C ASP A 571 38.06 1.19 -20.64
N LEU A 572 38.15 0.69 -19.41
CA LEU A 572 37.10 0.88 -18.40
C LEU A 572 37.13 2.32 -17.87
N ASN A 573 38.32 2.85 -17.60
CA ASN A 573 38.48 4.26 -17.20
C ASN A 573 37.91 5.20 -18.26
N TRP A 574 38.16 4.91 -19.54
CA TRP A 574 37.58 5.67 -20.65
C TRP A 574 36.05 5.66 -20.62
N LEU A 575 35.41 4.51 -20.31
CA LEU A 575 33.95 4.43 -20.20
C LEU A 575 33.40 5.27 -19.03
N VAL A 576 34.12 5.33 -17.91
CA VAL A 576 33.78 6.16 -16.74
C VAL A 576 33.95 7.65 -17.07
N GLU A 577 35.05 8.03 -17.70
CA GLU A 577 35.33 9.40 -18.13
C GLU A 577 34.26 9.91 -19.11
N ASN A 578 33.80 9.03 -20.02
CA ASN A 578 32.72 9.30 -20.97
C ASN A 578 31.31 9.14 -20.39
N LYS A 579 31.18 8.96 -19.07
CA LYS A 579 29.89 8.91 -18.35
C LYS A 579 28.98 7.76 -18.79
N LEU A 580 29.55 6.70 -19.39
CA LEU A 580 28.83 5.51 -19.84
C LEU A 580 28.81 4.40 -18.77
N VAL A 581 29.72 4.48 -17.80
CA VAL A 581 29.79 3.58 -16.64
C VAL A 581 29.80 4.42 -15.35
N LEU A 582 28.97 4.04 -14.39
CA LEU A 582 28.97 4.57 -13.03
C LEU A 582 29.94 3.77 -12.17
N GLU A 583 30.85 4.45 -11.49
CA GLU A 583 31.76 3.87 -10.51
C GLU A 583 31.35 4.28 -9.08
N LEU A 584 31.14 3.29 -8.20
CA LEU A 584 30.92 3.50 -6.76
C LEU A 584 31.76 2.52 -5.94
N GLY A 585 32.87 2.99 -5.38
CA GLY A 585 33.76 2.21 -4.51
C GLY A 585 34.34 0.97 -5.20
N GLN A 586 35.02 1.17 -6.35
CA GLN A 586 35.61 0.12 -7.21
C GLN A 586 34.59 -0.85 -7.84
N ARG A 587 33.30 -0.53 -7.77
CA ARG A 587 32.25 -1.28 -8.46
C ARG A 587 31.71 -0.45 -9.61
N TYR A 588 31.51 -1.09 -10.74
CA TYR A 588 31.22 -0.46 -12.02
C TYR A 588 29.89 -1.00 -12.55
N LEU A 589 29.03 -0.09 -13.00
CA LEU A 589 27.73 -0.38 -13.59
C LEU A 589 27.57 0.41 -14.89
N SER A 590 27.36 -0.29 -15.99
CA SER A 590 27.01 0.30 -17.28
C SER A 590 25.68 1.02 -17.18
N LEU A 591 25.61 2.26 -17.67
CA LEU A 591 24.44 3.14 -17.57
C LEU A 591 23.47 3.07 -18.76
N PRO A 592 23.91 2.82 -20.02
CA PRO A 592 23.00 2.74 -21.15
C PRO A 592 21.93 1.66 -21.00
N VAL A 593 20.69 2.03 -21.33
CA VAL A 593 19.55 1.10 -21.33
C VAL A 593 19.41 0.49 -22.72
N ALA A 594 19.27 -0.83 -22.79
CA ALA A 594 19.20 -1.53 -24.07
C ALA A 594 17.84 -1.36 -24.77
N GLY A 595 17.88 -1.33 -26.11
CA GLY A 595 16.67 -1.44 -26.93
C GLY A 595 15.85 -0.16 -27.08
N ASN A 596 14.61 -0.32 -27.55
CA ASN A 596 13.67 0.76 -27.74
C ASN A 596 12.98 1.05 -26.40
N LEU A 597 13.26 2.21 -25.80
CA LEU A 597 12.70 2.60 -24.51
C LEU A 597 11.17 2.73 -24.58
N PRO A 598 10.40 1.84 -23.94
CA PRO A 598 8.94 1.94 -23.95
C PRO A 598 8.46 3.16 -23.16
N SER A 599 7.25 3.62 -23.48
CA SER A 599 6.56 4.64 -22.68
C SER A 599 6.15 4.05 -21.34
N LEU A 600 6.29 4.84 -20.26
CA LEU A 600 5.78 4.46 -18.95
C LEU A 600 4.25 4.60 -18.92
N ALA A 601 3.58 3.75 -18.14
CA ALA A 601 2.15 3.86 -17.91
C ALA A 601 1.79 5.24 -17.35
N ALA A 602 0.69 5.81 -17.86
CA ALA A 602 0.17 7.08 -17.38
C ALA A 602 -0.33 6.96 -15.92
N PRO A 603 -0.27 8.02 -15.10
CA PRO A 603 -0.70 7.95 -13.70
C PRO A 603 -2.13 7.44 -13.48
N TRP A 604 -3.06 7.79 -14.37
CA TRP A 604 -4.46 7.35 -14.30
C TRP A 604 -4.68 5.87 -14.64
N ARG A 605 -3.64 5.17 -15.14
CA ARG A 605 -3.62 3.72 -15.30
C ARG A 605 -3.06 3.00 -14.07
N PHE A 606 -3.06 3.64 -12.90
CA PHE A 606 -2.68 2.94 -11.68
C PHE A 606 -3.70 1.83 -11.38
N PRO A 607 -3.25 0.58 -11.13
CA PRO A 607 -4.14 -0.58 -10.95
C PRO A 607 -5.15 -0.46 -9.80
N GLY A 608 -4.82 0.31 -8.75
CA GLY A 608 -5.71 0.62 -7.63
C GLY A 608 -6.81 1.63 -7.94
N GLY A 609 -6.88 2.11 -9.19
CA GLY A 609 -7.83 3.13 -9.60
C GLY A 609 -7.24 4.53 -9.57
N PHE A 610 -8.08 5.51 -9.88
CA PHE A 610 -7.69 6.91 -9.96
C PHE A 610 -8.88 7.81 -9.57
N PRO A 611 -8.69 8.80 -8.69
CA PRO A 611 -9.79 9.53 -8.06
C PRO A 611 -10.54 10.49 -8.99
N SER A 612 -10.05 10.72 -10.21
CA SER A 612 -10.71 11.57 -11.21
C SER A 612 -10.58 10.97 -12.60
N ARG A 613 -11.70 10.65 -13.27
CA ARG A 613 -11.64 10.04 -14.60
C ARG A 613 -11.09 11.03 -15.65
N PRO A 614 -10.06 10.65 -16.43
CA PRO A 614 -9.65 11.43 -17.59
C PRO A 614 -10.76 11.51 -18.65
N GLU A 615 -10.91 12.66 -19.31
CA GLU A 615 -12.00 12.89 -20.29
C GLU A 615 -12.05 11.84 -21.42
N ASN A 616 -10.89 11.33 -21.83
CA ASN A 616 -10.74 10.34 -22.89
C ASN A 616 -10.99 8.88 -22.46
N CYS A 617 -11.23 8.63 -21.17
CA CYS A 617 -11.54 7.29 -20.67
C CYS A 617 -13.05 7.11 -20.53
N PRO A 618 -13.66 5.99 -20.97
CA PRO A 618 -15.09 5.76 -20.76
C PRO A 618 -15.41 5.64 -19.25
N PRO A 619 -16.61 6.08 -18.81
CA PRO A 619 -17.03 5.88 -17.43
C PRO A 619 -17.15 4.39 -17.11
N TYR A 620 -16.75 4.01 -15.91
CA TYR A 620 -16.97 2.66 -15.43
C TYR A 620 -18.47 2.36 -15.34
N ARG A 621 -18.86 1.19 -15.83
CA ARG A 621 -20.24 0.69 -15.72
C ARG A 621 -20.20 -0.59 -14.92
N PHE A 622 -20.71 -0.52 -13.69
CA PHE A 622 -20.92 -1.70 -12.87
C PHE A 622 -21.85 -2.66 -13.62
N PRO A 623 -21.44 -3.91 -13.91
CA PRO A 623 -22.31 -4.79 -14.67
C PRO A 623 -23.58 -5.10 -13.87
N ASP A 624 -24.75 -5.09 -14.54
CA ASP A 624 -26.05 -5.34 -13.90
C ASP A 624 -26.21 -6.84 -13.56
N PHE A 625 -25.68 -7.28 -12.42
CA PHE A 625 -25.73 -8.69 -12.00
C PHE A 625 -27.06 -9.11 -11.34
N LEU A 626 -28.06 -8.23 -11.27
CA LEU A 626 -29.36 -8.52 -10.64
C LEU A 626 -30.14 -9.68 -11.29
N ASN A 627 -29.69 -10.24 -12.42
CA ASN A 627 -30.33 -11.41 -13.06
C ASN A 627 -29.58 -12.75 -12.91
N VAL A 628 -28.40 -12.82 -12.29
CA VAL A 628 -27.58 -14.07 -12.32
C VAL A 628 -27.95 -15.08 -11.23
N ARG A 629 -28.65 -14.67 -10.16
CA ARG A 629 -29.18 -15.65 -9.17
C ARG A 629 -30.27 -16.56 -9.74
N GLN A 630 -30.89 -16.22 -10.88
CA GLN A 630 -31.86 -17.09 -11.56
C GLN A 630 -31.23 -18.02 -12.62
N THR A 631 -30.04 -17.69 -13.15
CA THR A 631 -29.41 -18.51 -14.20
C THR A 631 -28.53 -19.64 -13.67
N ALA A 632 -28.07 -19.57 -12.41
CA ALA A 632 -27.26 -20.63 -11.80
C ALA A 632 -28.08 -21.87 -11.38
N GLU A 633 -29.40 -21.74 -11.21
CA GLU A 633 -30.31 -22.87 -10.93
C GLU A 633 -30.85 -23.51 -12.23
N ALA A 634 -30.70 -22.86 -13.39
CA ALA A 634 -31.20 -23.37 -14.68
C ALA A 634 -30.20 -24.25 -15.44
N SER A 635 -28.96 -24.42 -14.95
CA SER A 635 -27.91 -25.22 -15.61
C SER A 635 -27.67 -26.61 -15.01
N LEU A 636 -28.55 -27.07 -14.11
CA LEU A 636 -28.50 -28.40 -13.50
C LEU A 636 -29.80 -29.19 -13.74
N GLU A 637 -30.20 -29.35 -15.01
CA GLU A 637 -31.13 -30.41 -15.40
C GLU A 637 -30.40 -31.45 -16.28
N PRO A 638 -30.54 -32.76 -15.99
CA PRO A 638 -29.87 -33.80 -16.77
C PRO A 638 -30.54 -33.93 -18.13
N ARG A 639 -29.78 -33.70 -19.21
CA ARG A 639 -30.23 -33.99 -20.57
C ARG A 639 -30.46 -35.49 -20.74
N VAL A 640 -31.72 -35.91 -20.61
CA VAL A 640 -32.22 -37.19 -21.12
C VAL A 640 -32.27 -37.08 -22.65
N GLN A 641 -31.34 -37.73 -23.34
CA GLN A 641 -31.40 -37.91 -24.79
C GLN A 641 -32.33 -39.09 -25.11
N GLY A 642 -33.40 -38.80 -25.85
CA GLY A 642 -34.30 -39.79 -26.45
C GLY A 642 -34.79 -39.33 -27.82
N SER A 643 -35.15 -40.33 -28.65
CA SER A 643 -35.53 -40.30 -30.07
C SER A 643 -34.35 -40.16 -31.05
N GLY A 644 -34.06 -41.11 -31.94
CA GLY A 644 -34.93 -41.94 -32.79
C GLY A 644 -34.86 -41.36 -34.21
N ALA A 645 -34.60 -42.04 -35.32
CA ALA A 645 -34.57 -43.45 -35.69
C ALA A 645 -33.73 -43.57 -36.98
N ASP A 646 -33.19 -44.76 -37.33
CA ASP A 646 -33.68 -45.47 -38.52
C ASP A 646 -33.19 -46.93 -38.63
N ARG A 647 -34.15 -47.73 -39.10
CA ARG A 647 -34.21 -49.07 -39.73
C ARG A 647 -33.05 -50.08 -39.76
N THR A 648 -33.54 -51.32 -39.58
CA THR A 648 -33.26 -52.60 -40.27
C THR A 648 -32.18 -53.58 -39.76
N ARG A 649 -32.70 -54.66 -39.13
CA ARG A 649 -32.43 -56.10 -39.36
C ARG A 649 -30.96 -56.56 -39.53
N VAL A 650 -30.49 -57.40 -38.60
CA VAL A 650 -30.30 -58.88 -38.72
C VAL A 650 -29.30 -59.37 -37.65
N ARG A 651 -29.76 -60.38 -36.91
CA ARG A 651 -29.09 -61.47 -36.18
C ARG A 651 -27.54 -61.51 -36.02
N ASP A 652 -27.21 -61.84 -34.78
CA ASP A 652 -26.34 -62.92 -34.29
C ASP A 652 -24.88 -62.67 -33.84
N GLN A 653 -24.65 -63.25 -32.66
CA GLN A 653 -23.43 -63.91 -32.17
C GLN A 653 -22.23 -63.11 -31.65
N ARG A 654 -22.17 -63.15 -30.31
CA ARG A 654 -21.10 -63.74 -29.48
C ARG A 654 -19.70 -63.10 -29.48
N SER A 655 -19.33 -62.84 -28.22
CA SER A 655 -18.08 -63.23 -27.54
C SER A 655 -16.90 -62.26 -27.58
N GLY A 656 -16.29 -62.13 -26.40
CA GLY A 656 -14.86 -61.88 -26.29
C GLY A 656 -14.46 -60.53 -25.71
N ALA A 657 -14.65 -60.35 -24.40
CA ALA A 657 -13.67 -59.62 -23.60
C ALA A 657 -12.36 -60.46 -23.50
N PRO A 658 -11.27 -60.03 -22.82
CA PRO A 658 -10.97 -58.72 -22.22
C PRO A 658 -9.48 -58.28 -22.37
N LYS A 659 -9.14 -57.21 -21.64
CA LYS A 659 -7.81 -56.81 -21.08
C LYS A 659 -6.95 -55.95 -22.02
N VAL A 660 -6.43 -54.79 -21.62
CA VAL A 660 -6.05 -54.27 -20.28
C VAL A 660 -6.55 -52.83 -20.12
#